data_AF-A0A935D5R8-F1
#
_entry.id   AF-A0A935D5R8-F1
#
_cell.length_a   1.000
_cell.length_b   1.000
_cell.length_c   1.000
_cell.angle_alpha   90.00
_cell.angle_beta   90.00
_cell.angle_gamma   90.00
#
_symmetry.space_group_name_H-M   'P 1'
#
loop_
_entity.id
_entity.type
_entity.pdbx_description
1 polymer ?
#
loop_
_entity_poly.entity_id
_entity_poly.type
_entity_poly.pdbx_seq_one_letter_code
_entity_poly.pdbx_strand_id
1 'polypeptide(L)'
;MRRLGIVPVLTLALFTSVACSSELPEDAAAGEAEEHVTELKSYWADAKKLDLGDLSRVAVGFATDGLNDGLSTGNFALRFEPPQVFGVAAEPNKVLPASARVKGLGEVVTGLGARFGENEIGTEVNKLRLERLRAGGDEYYVESGFLMRAGIGHSWSFDAPGFPVQTSLGFDANTELSSRVIIATPDSGLVSLLNAPLKALKETRGFVYPRSSAEIRKMKVGESFALRGQGKLGANVGLGMPLLVAEPTGGVLYRVVASAGVSTVVGGQVDVQLVRLAGDEVAIDVGVENGRGLSVRAGISDGFGIKGVCEDRERCLRPVTLGGRSVDLAKLVEKAVEKRLNQYLTFSVDAGASSSSGRISMSRIRVHLDGGNKEEVDRALEQALHLDLRLAQAMYNRDLDQKDPAVRVDFDAVRASTTSTRNFGFELLGMNVYHRAVVEKEGTFVVQTPEGTRAILFDSLNKHGGWFQTDHGFTRVGVAAQTLDAKNPDNFRSEANLFIQTVASDSHLDDDLLIDAGDALILSVAGAKALETLDSFGNALDAAVKTKCFIAAKPAAGKNGHHTAAQLDEKCVVALLDDPAHVRLRTEGLAAFDKEIAGLAEDYKKLLHEVAFTRLALQSVGSDNPDAFNGPNASITVDYRLDDKALEVLTARTKEQYRAALREYLATVQMDRIDNARGKTTKEAARRDVDAKWSRDLDALAGVFDKQVKAYRLIQEAERLVPQVLAGKRYSTYPLGVRFSVDGDLAKSYESAVLESTSGDRARAAASLFDALYKESDRINAALFDEHTAAFPLLALVPPKNVQLGLDIKTDTKSTFWQNRERFQKASFRSVALAAQGSESSIISAGMFDLDRVIAGQ
;
A
#
# COMPACT_ATOMS: atom_id res chain seq x y z
N MET A 1 11.47 -88.63 3.75
CA MET A 1 11.44 -88.38 2.28
C MET A 1 12.17 -87.07 2.05
N ARG A 2 13.46 -87.12 1.67
CA ARG A 2 13.96 -86.88 0.29
C ARG A 2 13.49 -85.51 -0.24
N ARG A 3 14.31 -84.55 -0.63
CA ARG A 3 15.76 -84.45 -0.92
C ARG A 3 16.08 -82.93 -0.93
N LEU A 4 17.16 -82.50 -0.28
CA LEU A 4 18.41 -82.06 -0.92
C LEU A 4 18.24 -80.93 -1.96
N GLY A 5 18.88 -79.78 -1.73
CA GLY A 5 20.31 -79.73 -1.99
C GLY A 5 20.89 -78.39 -2.48
N ILE A 6 21.88 -77.92 -1.71
CA ILE A 6 23.24 -77.57 -2.18
C ILE A 6 23.45 -76.14 -2.74
N VAL A 7 24.10 -75.34 -1.89
CA VAL A 7 25.00 -74.19 -2.20
C VAL A 7 26.33 -74.74 -2.77
N PRO A 8 27.05 -74.02 -3.66
CA PRO A 8 28.34 -73.45 -3.23
C PRO A 8 28.57 -71.99 -3.71
N VAL A 9 29.05 -71.07 -2.88
CA VAL A 9 30.48 -70.80 -2.52
C VAL A 9 31.27 -70.10 -3.63
N LEU A 10 31.55 -68.80 -3.46
CA LEU A 10 32.91 -68.22 -3.31
C LEU A 10 32.72 -66.75 -2.86
N THR A 11 32.96 -66.32 -1.60
CA THR A 11 34.27 -66.06 -0.93
C THR A 11 35.24 -65.26 -1.83
N LEU A 12 35.95 -64.21 -1.43
CA LEU A 12 36.46 -63.74 -0.14
C LEU A 12 37.04 -62.33 -0.44
N ALA A 13 36.52 -61.27 0.18
CA ALA A 13 37.16 -60.47 1.23
C ALA A 13 38.28 -59.50 0.80
N LEU A 14 38.19 -58.28 1.31
CA LEU A 14 39.12 -57.84 2.36
C LEU A 14 38.43 -56.83 3.28
N PHE A 15 38.12 -57.30 4.48
CA PHE A 15 37.96 -56.50 5.69
C PHE A 15 39.31 -55.87 6.06
N THR A 16 39.33 -54.65 6.59
CA THR A 16 39.60 -54.42 8.02
C THR A 16 39.46 -52.95 8.40
N SER A 17 38.55 -52.77 9.35
CA SER A 17 38.32 -51.66 10.28
C SER A 17 39.46 -51.42 11.26
N VAL A 18 39.60 -50.19 11.77
CA VAL A 18 39.82 -49.81 13.20
C VAL A 18 39.31 -48.36 13.37
N ALA A 19 38.11 -48.13 13.95
CA ALA A 19 37.80 -47.86 15.38
C ALA A 19 38.08 -46.39 15.80
N CYS A 20 37.33 -45.63 16.61
CA CYS A 20 36.16 -45.72 17.52
C CYS A 20 35.65 -44.24 17.62
N SER A 21 34.43 -43.86 18.02
CA SER A 21 33.64 -44.26 19.18
C SER A 21 32.17 -43.83 19.03
N SER A 22 31.31 -44.58 19.70
CA SER A 22 29.87 -44.71 19.58
C SER A 22 29.04 -43.81 20.52
N GLU A 23 27.73 -43.82 20.24
CA GLU A 23 26.57 -43.51 21.11
C GLU A 23 26.05 -42.05 21.13
N LEU A 24 25.04 -41.80 20.27
CA LEU A 24 23.89 -40.95 20.60
C LEU A 24 22.62 -41.78 20.32
N PRO A 25 21.67 -41.86 21.27
CA PRO A 25 20.40 -42.55 21.08
C PRO A 25 19.36 -41.69 20.34
N GLU A 26 18.47 -42.40 19.64
CA GLU A 26 17.32 -41.93 18.88
C GLU A 26 16.22 -41.25 19.73
N ASP A 27 15.57 -40.28 19.09
CA ASP A 27 14.15 -39.90 19.13
C ASP A 27 13.46 -39.47 20.44
N ALA A 28 13.17 -38.16 20.52
CA ALA A 28 11.80 -37.64 20.71
C ALA A 28 11.77 -36.10 20.66
N ALA A 29 11.85 -35.53 19.46
CA ALA A 29 11.21 -34.25 19.15
C ALA A 29 11.03 -34.19 17.64
N ALA A 30 9.86 -34.63 17.17
CA ALA A 30 9.35 -34.25 15.86
C ALA A 30 9.15 -32.73 15.88
N GLY A 31 10.23 -31.98 15.64
CA GLY A 31 10.13 -30.60 15.20
C GLY A 31 9.53 -30.63 13.81
N GLU A 32 8.36 -30.01 13.63
CA GLU A 32 7.82 -29.68 12.32
C GLU A 32 8.94 -29.07 11.49
N ALA A 33 9.38 -29.79 10.45
CA ALA A 33 10.38 -29.28 9.52
C ALA A 33 9.88 -27.91 9.01
N GLU A 34 10.71 -26.87 9.14
CA GLU A 34 10.43 -25.55 8.57
C GLU A 34 10.00 -25.75 7.11
N GLU A 35 8.72 -25.49 6.81
CA GLU A 35 8.15 -25.75 5.50
C GLU A 35 8.57 -24.63 4.55
N HIS A 36 9.87 -24.53 4.25
CA HIS A 36 10.41 -23.58 3.29
C HIS A 36 9.82 -23.81 1.90
N VAL A 37 9.69 -22.74 1.11
CA VAL A 37 9.41 -22.87 -0.33
C VAL A 37 10.68 -23.39 -1.00
N THR A 38 10.86 -24.71 -1.02
CA THR A 38 12.06 -25.35 -1.59
C THR A 38 12.03 -25.45 -3.12
N GLU A 39 10.84 -25.43 -3.72
CA GLU A 39 10.66 -25.51 -5.17
C GLU A 39 9.41 -24.73 -5.62
N LEU A 40 9.60 -23.77 -6.52
CA LEU A 40 8.54 -23.06 -7.22
C LEU A 40 8.56 -23.50 -8.69
N LYS A 41 7.50 -24.19 -9.14
CA LYS A 41 7.42 -24.74 -10.51
C LYS A 41 7.05 -23.65 -11.51
N SER A 42 7.76 -23.62 -12.64
CA SER A 42 7.58 -22.60 -13.69
C SER A 42 6.77 -23.13 -14.86
N TYR A 43 5.62 -22.51 -15.15
CA TYR A 43 4.85 -22.71 -16.37
C TYR A 43 4.72 -21.38 -17.12
N TRP A 44 5.84 -20.93 -17.69
CA TRP A 44 5.98 -19.61 -18.29
C TRP A 44 6.34 -19.66 -19.77
N ALA A 45 5.51 -19.04 -20.61
CA ALA A 45 5.76 -18.83 -22.03
C ALA A 45 6.33 -17.44 -22.30
N ASP A 46 7.37 -17.37 -23.14
CA ASP A 46 7.98 -16.09 -23.52
C ASP A 46 7.07 -15.33 -24.49
N ALA A 47 6.57 -14.16 -24.05
CA ALA A 47 5.70 -13.28 -24.84
C ALA A 47 6.38 -12.75 -26.11
N LYS A 48 7.72 -12.81 -26.22
CA LYS A 48 8.43 -12.50 -27.47
C LYS A 48 8.03 -13.39 -28.64
N LYS A 49 7.54 -14.60 -28.37
CA LYS A 49 7.12 -15.58 -29.37
C LYS A 49 5.61 -15.51 -29.66
N LEU A 50 4.97 -14.40 -29.30
CA LEU A 50 3.56 -14.15 -29.55
C LEU A 50 3.36 -13.87 -31.04
N ASP A 51 2.56 -14.70 -31.71
CA ASP A 51 2.09 -14.41 -33.06
C ASP A 51 0.95 -13.39 -32.98
N LEU A 52 1.10 -12.25 -33.64
CA LEU A 52 0.10 -11.18 -33.70
C LEU A 52 -0.72 -11.21 -35.01
N GLY A 53 -0.48 -12.20 -35.87
CA GLY A 53 -1.04 -12.27 -37.21
C GLY A 53 -2.56 -12.35 -37.26
N ASP A 54 -3.22 -12.77 -36.19
CA ASP A 54 -4.68 -12.79 -36.08
C ASP A 54 -5.26 -11.41 -35.72
N LEU A 55 -4.64 -10.68 -34.80
CA LEU A 55 -5.02 -9.31 -34.43
C LEU A 55 -4.63 -8.28 -35.50
N SER A 56 -3.46 -8.40 -36.12
CA SER A 56 -2.99 -7.42 -37.11
C SER A 56 -3.80 -7.43 -38.41
N ARG A 57 -4.51 -8.53 -38.70
CA ARG A 57 -5.46 -8.64 -39.82
C ARG A 57 -6.80 -7.95 -39.56
N VAL A 58 -7.11 -7.61 -38.31
CA VAL A 58 -8.36 -6.90 -37.96
C VAL A 58 -8.20 -5.44 -38.36
N ALA A 59 -8.81 -5.08 -39.48
CA ALA A 59 -8.83 -3.73 -40.03
C ALA A 59 -10.17 -3.07 -39.72
N VAL A 60 -10.15 -2.05 -38.87
CA VAL A 60 -11.35 -1.27 -38.49
C VAL A 60 -11.32 0.15 -39.06
N GLY A 61 -10.13 0.63 -39.45
CA GLY A 61 -9.93 1.96 -39.99
C GLY A 61 -9.98 3.06 -38.91
N PHE A 62 -9.82 4.30 -39.36
CA PHE A 62 -10.02 5.51 -38.57
C PHE A 62 -11.34 6.19 -38.97
N ALA A 63 -11.48 7.51 -38.72
CA ALA A 63 -12.73 8.21 -38.98
C ALA A 63 -13.06 8.20 -40.47
N THR A 64 -14.35 8.22 -40.80
CA THR A 64 -14.81 8.29 -42.18
C THR A 64 -14.92 9.74 -42.67
N ASP A 65 -14.85 9.94 -43.99
CA ASP A 65 -15.09 11.24 -44.62
C ASP A 65 -16.51 11.75 -44.33
N GLY A 66 -17.50 10.86 -44.43
CA GLY A 66 -18.90 11.19 -44.16
C GLY A 66 -19.14 11.71 -42.73
N LEU A 67 -18.45 11.15 -41.73
CA LEU A 67 -18.50 11.64 -40.35
C LEU A 67 -17.93 13.06 -40.25
N ASN A 68 -16.72 13.27 -40.80
CA ASN A 68 -16.07 14.59 -40.78
C ASN A 68 -16.89 15.66 -41.51
N ASP A 69 -17.51 15.31 -42.64
CA ASP A 69 -18.38 16.18 -43.40
C ASP A 69 -19.64 16.56 -42.63
N GLY A 70 -20.32 15.58 -42.03
CA GLY A 70 -21.53 15.81 -41.26
C GLY A 70 -21.32 16.67 -40.01
N LEU A 71 -20.19 16.50 -39.30
CA LEU A 71 -19.86 17.30 -38.11
C LEU A 71 -19.61 18.77 -38.44
N SER A 72 -19.01 19.05 -39.60
CA SER A 72 -18.67 20.41 -40.01
C SER A 72 -19.84 21.21 -40.61
N THR A 73 -20.83 20.51 -41.16
CA THR A 73 -21.96 21.13 -41.88
C THR A 73 -23.21 21.30 -41.01
N GLY A 74 -23.20 20.77 -39.78
CA GLY A 74 -24.35 20.83 -38.87
C GLY A 74 -25.48 19.86 -39.23
N ASN A 75 -25.22 18.88 -40.09
CA ASN A 75 -26.18 17.86 -40.49
C ASN A 75 -26.52 16.87 -39.36
N PHE A 76 -25.76 16.88 -38.27
CA PHE A 76 -26.08 16.18 -37.03
C PHE A 76 -26.79 17.12 -36.05
N ALA A 77 -27.76 16.58 -35.30
CA ALA A 77 -28.32 17.28 -34.15
C ALA A 77 -27.27 17.38 -33.03
N LEU A 78 -26.39 18.38 -33.12
CA LEU A 78 -25.31 18.63 -32.18
C LEU A 78 -25.78 19.57 -31.07
N ARG A 79 -25.46 19.22 -29.82
CA ARG A 79 -25.63 20.12 -28.67
C ARG A 79 -24.26 20.47 -28.13
N PHE A 80 -23.90 21.75 -28.15
CA PHE A 80 -22.60 22.22 -27.70
C PHE A 80 -22.64 22.66 -26.24
N GLU A 81 -21.59 22.31 -25.50
CA GLU A 81 -21.24 22.94 -24.24
C GLU A 81 -20.52 24.27 -24.52
N PRO A 82 -20.63 25.29 -23.64
CA PRO A 82 -19.89 26.53 -23.80
C PRO A 82 -18.37 26.28 -23.86
N PRO A 83 -17.67 26.66 -24.94
CA PRO A 83 -16.24 26.43 -25.06
C PRO A 83 -15.46 27.11 -23.94
N GLN A 84 -14.39 26.45 -23.48
CA GLN A 84 -13.50 26.96 -22.44
C GLN A 84 -12.16 27.35 -23.07
N VAL A 85 -11.61 28.50 -22.65
CA VAL A 85 -10.37 29.07 -23.21
C VAL A 85 -9.28 29.08 -22.15
N PHE A 86 -8.10 28.61 -22.51
CA PHE A 86 -6.94 28.53 -21.62
C PHE A 86 -5.72 29.20 -22.27
N GLY A 87 -5.11 30.15 -21.56
CA GLY A 87 -3.87 30.82 -21.95
C GLY A 87 -2.74 30.50 -20.97
N VAL A 88 -1.55 31.09 -21.18
CA VAL A 88 -0.41 30.93 -20.24
C VAL A 88 -0.80 31.36 -18.83
N ALA A 89 -1.51 32.49 -18.72
CA ALA A 89 -2.09 33.04 -17.50
C ALA A 89 -3.56 33.39 -17.73
N ALA A 90 -4.31 33.63 -16.66
CA ALA A 90 -5.68 34.10 -16.76
C ALA A 90 -5.70 35.55 -17.30
N GLU A 91 -6.63 35.85 -18.23
CA GLU A 91 -6.81 37.19 -18.79
C GLU A 91 -8.21 37.71 -18.47
N PRO A 92 -8.46 38.16 -17.22
CA PRO A 92 -9.81 38.49 -16.75
C PRO A 92 -10.42 39.70 -17.47
N ASN A 93 -9.60 40.54 -18.09
CA ASN A 93 -10.02 41.76 -18.79
C ASN A 93 -10.29 41.54 -20.29
N LYS A 94 -10.03 40.34 -20.82
CA LYS A 94 -10.25 40.04 -22.23
C LYS A 94 -11.73 39.76 -22.50
N VAL A 95 -12.32 40.51 -23.42
CA VAL A 95 -13.72 40.35 -23.81
C VAL A 95 -13.81 39.32 -24.92
N LEU A 96 -14.43 38.18 -24.62
CA LEU A 96 -14.69 37.11 -25.59
C LEU A 96 -16.19 36.91 -25.82
N PRO A 97 -16.59 36.36 -26.99
CA PRO A 97 -17.97 35.93 -27.24
C PRO A 97 -18.52 35.04 -26.12
N ALA A 98 -19.86 35.08 -25.94
CA ALA A 98 -20.58 34.29 -24.94
C ALA A 98 -20.08 34.46 -23.49
N SER A 99 -19.43 35.59 -23.17
CA SER A 99 -18.79 35.84 -21.86
C SER A 99 -17.75 34.80 -21.45
N ALA A 100 -17.12 34.12 -22.42
CA ALA A 100 -16.02 33.22 -22.17
C ALA A 100 -14.86 33.97 -21.48
N ARG A 101 -14.19 33.32 -20.53
CA ARG A 101 -13.02 33.87 -19.84
C ARG A 101 -11.80 33.03 -20.13
N VAL A 102 -10.67 33.68 -20.33
CA VAL A 102 -9.37 32.99 -20.44
C VAL A 102 -8.92 32.56 -19.05
N LYS A 103 -8.80 31.25 -18.85
CA LYS A 103 -8.25 30.65 -17.62
C LYS A 103 -6.75 30.45 -17.75
N GLY A 104 -6.04 30.44 -16.62
CA GLY A 104 -4.59 30.23 -16.60
C GLY A 104 -4.22 28.76 -16.60
N LEU A 105 -3.56 28.30 -17.66
CA LEU A 105 -3.08 26.92 -17.73
C LEU A 105 -1.93 26.66 -16.75
N GLY A 106 -1.15 27.69 -16.38
CA GLY A 106 -0.15 27.60 -15.31
C GLY A 106 -0.75 27.17 -13.97
N GLU A 107 -1.91 27.71 -13.59
CA GLU A 107 -2.62 27.33 -12.36
C GLU A 107 -3.12 25.88 -12.41
N VAL A 108 -3.60 25.43 -13.57
CA VAL A 108 -4.00 24.03 -13.78
C VAL A 108 -2.81 23.09 -13.61
N VAL A 109 -1.67 23.38 -14.24
CA VAL A 109 -0.47 22.53 -14.15
C VAL A 109 0.06 22.47 -12.72
N THR A 110 0.21 23.62 -12.04
CA THR A 110 0.66 23.66 -10.65
C THR A 110 -0.32 22.93 -9.73
N GLY A 111 -1.63 23.12 -9.97
CA GLY A 111 -2.69 22.48 -9.19
C GLY A 111 -2.75 20.96 -9.37
N LEU A 112 -2.61 20.47 -10.60
CA LEU A 112 -2.53 19.04 -10.89
C LEU A 112 -1.24 18.43 -10.33
N GLY A 113 -0.09 19.10 -10.50
CA GLY A 113 1.20 18.65 -9.96
C GLY A 113 1.20 18.53 -8.44
N ALA A 114 0.64 19.51 -7.73
CA ALA A 114 0.54 19.49 -6.27
C ALA A 114 -0.39 18.39 -5.73
N ARG A 115 -1.40 17.98 -6.51
CA ARG A 115 -2.42 16.99 -6.07
C ARG A 115 -2.12 15.56 -6.53
N PHE A 116 -1.54 15.40 -7.71
CA PHE A 116 -1.41 14.09 -8.39
C PHE A 116 0.03 13.74 -8.76
N GLY A 117 0.96 14.69 -8.59
CA GLY A 117 2.35 14.55 -9.00
C GLY A 117 2.63 15.16 -10.37
N GLU A 118 3.88 15.61 -10.55
CA GLU A 118 4.33 16.30 -11.77
C GLU A 118 4.39 15.38 -13.01
N ASN A 119 4.46 14.07 -12.79
CA ASN A 119 4.64 13.06 -13.84
C ASN A 119 3.35 12.28 -14.17
N GLU A 120 2.20 12.64 -13.58
CA GLU A 120 0.92 12.07 -13.99
C GLU A 120 0.57 12.57 -15.42
N ILE A 121 -0.01 11.73 -16.29
CA ILE A 121 -0.20 12.07 -17.71
C ILE A 121 -1.02 13.34 -17.92
N GLY A 122 -2.04 13.58 -17.09
CA GLY A 122 -2.88 14.76 -17.13
C GLY A 122 -2.07 16.00 -16.76
N THR A 123 -1.18 15.89 -15.78
CA THR A 123 -0.20 16.95 -15.47
C THR A 123 0.78 17.16 -16.62
N GLU A 124 1.37 16.09 -17.16
CA GLU A 124 2.35 16.13 -18.26
C GLU A 124 1.75 16.74 -19.53
N VAL A 125 0.57 16.31 -19.95
CA VAL A 125 -0.13 16.82 -21.13
C VAL A 125 -0.43 18.31 -20.97
N ASN A 126 -0.90 18.74 -19.80
CA ASN A 126 -1.17 20.16 -19.55
C ASN A 126 0.13 20.98 -19.44
N LYS A 127 1.23 20.38 -18.95
CA LYS A 127 2.56 20.99 -18.97
C LYS A 127 3.08 21.17 -20.40
N LEU A 128 2.92 20.17 -21.27
CA LEU A 128 3.26 20.26 -22.69
C LEU A 128 2.46 21.35 -23.41
N ARG A 129 1.16 21.47 -23.11
CA ARG A 129 0.32 22.57 -23.61
C ARG A 129 0.86 23.93 -23.16
N LEU A 130 1.22 24.08 -21.89
CA LEU A 130 1.78 25.31 -21.35
C LEU A 130 3.12 25.68 -22.00
N GLU A 131 4.01 24.70 -22.19
CA GLU A 131 5.28 24.86 -22.88
C GLU A 131 5.09 25.27 -24.34
N ARG A 132 4.10 24.70 -25.04
CA ARG A 132 3.75 25.07 -26.41
C ARG A 132 3.30 26.52 -26.53
N LEU A 133 2.42 26.99 -25.63
CA LEU A 133 1.99 28.39 -25.61
C LEU A 133 3.19 29.34 -25.35
N ARG A 134 4.12 28.95 -24.48
CA ARG A 134 5.35 29.72 -24.20
C ARG A 134 6.33 29.75 -25.37
N ALA A 135 6.41 28.68 -26.15
CA ALA A 135 7.31 28.57 -27.30
C ALA A 135 6.85 29.42 -28.51
N GLY A 136 5.59 29.89 -28.53
CA GLY A 136 5.05 30.80 -29.54
C GLY A 136 4.40 30.13 -30.75
N GLY A 137 3.56 30.90 -31.45
CA GLY A 137 2.78 30.49 -32.63
C GLY A 137 1.31 30.14 -32.35
N ASP A 138 0.97 29.84 -31.10
CA ASP A 138 -0.40 29.71 -30.59
C ASP A 138 -0.48 30.46 -29.25
N GLU A 139 -1.61 31.09 -28.95
CA GLU A 139 -1.81 31.84 -27.70
C GLU A 139 -2.81 31.17 -26.75
N TYR A 140 -3.72 30.35 -27.29
CA TYR A 140 -4.78 29.71 -26.51
C TYR A 140 -4.95 28.24 -26.87
N TYR A 141 -5.35 27.45 -25.88
CA TYR A 141 -6.07 26.20 -26.09
C TYR A 141 -7.57 26.42 -25.87
N VAL A 142 -8.39 25.88 -26.78
CA VAL A 142 -9.85 25.91 -26.68
C VAL A 142 -10.36 24.49 -26.49
N GLU A 143 -11.07 24.23 -25.40
CA GLU A 143 -11.78 22.99 -25.12
C GLU A 143 -13.25 23.15 -25.51
N SER A 144 -13.74 22.30 -26.41
CA SER A 144 -15.14 22.31 -26.87
C SER A 144 -15.78 20.94 -26.68
N GLY A 145 -16.84 20.88 -25.87
CA GLY A 145 -17.65 19.69 -25.65
C GLY A 145 -18.93 19.70 -26.48
N PHE A 146 -19.36 18.54 -26.97
CA PHE A 146 -20.61 18.41 -27.70
C PHE A 146 -21.21 17.00 -27.65
N LEU A 147 -22.52 16.91 -27.78
CA LEU A 147 -23.27 15.65 -27.89
C LEU A 147 -23.65 15.41 -29.35
N MET A 148 -23.51 14.18 -29.82
CA MET A 148 -23.95 13.73 -31.14
C MET A 148 -24.84 12.49 -31.00
N ARG A 149 -26.01 12.47 -31.64
CA ARG A 149 -26.84 11.26 -31.73
C ARG A 149 -26.22 10.30 -32.74
N ALA A 150 -25.91 9.06 -32.36
CA ALA A 150 -25.33 8.03 -33.22
C ALA A 150 -26.34 7.48 -34.24
N GLY A 151 -26.81 8.34 -35.15
CA GLY A 151 -27.22 7.95 -36.50
C GLY A 151 -26.04 8.02 -37.50
N ILE A 152 -24.86 8.38 -37.01
CA ILE A 152 -23.59 8.23 -37.70
C ILE A 152 -23.38 6.72 -37.83
N GLY A 153 -23.23 6.20 -39.06
CA GLY A 153 -23.35 4.76 -39.36
C GLY A 153 -22.50 3.82 -38.50
N HIS A 154 -22.66 2.51 -38.75
CA HIS A 154 -21.99 1.38 -38.11
C HIS A 154 -20.44 1.43 -38.02
N SER A 155 -19.77 2.54 -38.33
CA SER A 155 -18.33 2.64 -38.45
C SER A 155 -17.58 2.56 -37.13
N TRP A 156 -18.16 3.02 -36.01
CA TRP A 156 -17.47 3.12 -34.71
C TRP A 156 -17.66 1.89 -33.82
N SER A 157 -18.15 0.81 -34.43
CA SER A 157 -18.32 -0.51 -33.85
C SER A 157 -17.97 -1.57 -34.89
N PHE A 158 -17.39 -2.69 -34.48
CA PHE A 158 -17.03 -3.76 -35.41
C PHE A 158 -17.22 -5.14 -34.76
N ASP A 159 -17.38 -6.18 -35.57
CA ASP A 159 -17.42 -7.56 -35.09
C ASP A 159 -15.99 -8.02 -34.76
N ALA A 160 -15.74 -8.23 -33.47
CA ALA A 160 -14.42 -8.59 -32.97
C ALA A 160 -14.27 -10.11 -32.83
N PRO A 161 -13.27 -10.73 -33.50
CA PRO A 161 -12.96 -12.14 -33.31
C PRO A 161 -12.23 -12.38 -31.98
N GLY A 162 -12.15 -13.65 -31.56
CA GLY A 162 -11.39 -14.06 -30.36
C GLY A 162 -12.19 -14.12 -29.05
N PHE A 163 -13.52 -13.95 -29.10
CA PHE A 163 -14.42 -14.08 -27.95
C PHE A 163 -15.32 -15.33 -28.07
N PRO A 164 -15.82 -15.90 -26.96
CA PRO A 164 -16.63 -17.13 -26.97
C PRO A 164 -18.00 -16.97 -27.66
N VAL A 165 -18.51 -15.74 -27.76
CA VAL A 165 -19.72 -15.38 -28.48
C VAL A 165 -19.36 -14.29 -29.48
N GLN A 166 -20.02 -14.25 -30.64
CA GLN A 166 -19.89 -13.15 -31.59
C GLN A 166 -20.13 -11.83 -30.84
N THR A 167 -19.08 -11.02 -30.74
CA THR A 167 -19.06 -9.82 -29.92
C THR A 167 -18.73 -8.64 -30.82
N SER A 168 -19.59 -7.62 -30.79
CA SER A 168 -19.25 -6.33 -31.35
C SER A 168 -18.56 -5.46 -30.29
N LEU A 169 -17.42 -4.89 -30.62
CA LEU A 169 -16.71 -3.89 -29.82
C LEU A 169 -16.95 -2.49 -30.42
N GLY A 170 -16.82 -1.45 -29.59
CA GLY A 170 -17.10 -0.07 -29.96
C GLY A 170 -18.34 0.48 -29.27
N PHE A 171 -18.89 1.56 -29.82
CA PHE A 171 -20.11 2.18 -29.28
C PHE A 171 -21.37 1.50 -29.81
N ASP A 172 -22.38 1.35 -28.95
CA ASP A 172 -23.66 0.77 -29.33
C ASP A 172 -24.39 1.66 -30.35
N ALA A 173 -25.05 1.04 -31.34
CA ALA A 173 -25.82 1.75 -32.35
C ALA A 173 -26.96 2.58 -31.72
N ASN A 174 -27.23 3.76 -32.27
CA ASN A 174 -28.29 4.70 -31.83
C ASN A 174 -28.10 5.33 -30.43
N THR A 175 -26.92 5.22 -29.84
CA THR A 175 -26.61 5.88 -28.55
C THR A 175 -26.17 7.33 -28.75
N GLU A 176 -26.33 8.18 -27.73
CA GLU A 176 -25.78 9.53 -27.79
C GLU A 176 -24.31 9.48 -27.37
N LEU A 177 -23.43 9.99 -28.23
CA LEU A 177 -22.00 10.11 -27.93
C LEU A 177 -21.70 11.51 -27.42
N SER A 178 -21.03 11.60 -26.29
CA SER A 178 -20.37 12.82 -25.84
C SER A 178 -18.97 12.88 -26.43
N SER A 179 -18.59 14.02 -26.98
CA SER A 179 -17.25 14.26 -27.46
C SER A 179 -16.67 15.55 -26.92
N ARG A 180 -15.34 15.57 -26.83
CA ARG A 180 -14.56 16.76 -26.56
C ARG A 180 -13.42 16.86 -27.54
N VAL A 181 -13.12 18.09 -27.95
CA VAL A 181 -11.95 18.42 -28.76
C VAL A 181 -11.19 19.56 -28.09
N ILE A 182 -9.86 19.44 -28.05
CA ILE A 182 -8.95 20.46 -27.53
C ILE A 182 -8.02 20.87 -28.66
N ILE A 183 -8.02 22.17 -28.96
CA ILE A 183 -7.40 22.72 -30.18
C ILE A 183 -6.51 23.90 -29.78
N ALA A 184 -5.29 23.97 -30.35
CA ALA A 184 -4.39 25.11 -30.16
C ALA A 184 -4.61 26.16 -31.25
N THR A 185 -4.71 27.43 -30.85
CA THR A 185 -5.02 28.53 -31.77
C THR A 185 -4.27 29.83 -31.45
N PRO A 186 -3.87 30.61 -32.47
CA PRO A 186 -3.48 32.00 -32.26
C PRO A 186 -4.71 32.86 -31.92
N ASP A 187 -4.49 34.07 -31.41
CA ASP A 187 -5.58 35.01 -31.08
C ASP A 187 -6.54 35.27 -32.24
N SER A 188 -6.01 35.39 -33.46
CA SER A 188 -6.80 35.61 -34.67
C SER A 188 -7.79 34.50 -34.99
N GLY A 189 -7.53 33.27 -34.51
CA GLY A 189 -8.40 32.10 -34.71
C GLY A 189 -9.38 31.87 -33.56
N LEU A 190 -9.23 32.57 -32.44
CA LEU A 190 -9.98 32.32 -31.20
C LEU A 190 -11.49 32.54 -31.40
N VAL A 191 -11.89 33.67 -31.98
CA VAL A 191 -13.31 34.02 -32.17
C VAL A 191 -14.03 33.01 -33.08
N SER A 192 -13.37 32.55 -34.15
CA SER A 192 -13.92 31.54 -35.06
C SER A 192 -14.17 30.20 -34.37
N LEU A 193 -13.24 29.77 -33.52
CA LEU A 193 -13.38 28.55 -32.72
C LEU A 193 -14.47 28.65 -31.66
N LEU A 194 -14.64 29.81 -31.02
CA LEU A 194 -15.71 30.02 -30.05
C LEU A 194 -17.11 29.98 -30.67
N ASN A 195 -17.25 30.45 -31.90
CA ASN A 195 -18.54 30.50 -32.60
C ASN A 195 -18.91 29.18 -33.28
N ALA A 196 -17.95 28.51 -33.93
CA ALA A 196 -18.20 27.31 -34.72
C ALA A 196 -17.00 26.34 -34.66
N PRO A 197 -16.75 25.70 -33.50
CA PRO A 197 -15.50 24.99 -33.23
C PRO A 197 -15.19 23.88 -34.24
N LEU A 198 -16.18 23.06 -34.62
CA LEU A 198 -15.95 21.93 -35.54
C LEU A 198 -15.74 22.38 -36.99
N LYS A 199 -16.45 23.42 -37.42
CA LYS A 199 -16.28 24.01 -38.75
C LYS A 199 -14.91 24.66 -38.87
N ALA A 200 -14.54 25.50 -37.90
CA ALA A 200 -13.24 26.15 -37.84
C ALA A 200 -12.08 25.13 -37.78
N LEU A 201 -12.25 24.05 -37.00
CA LEU A 201 -11.27 22.97 -36.94
C LEU A 201 -11.07 22.29 -38.29
N LYS A 202 -12.17 21.92 -38.98
CA LYS A 202 -12.08 21.29 -40.29
C LYS A 202 -11.50 22.22 -41.35
N GLU A 203 -11.86 23.50 -41.35
CA GLU A 203 -11.31 24.49 -42.29
C GLU A 203 -9.80 24.70 -42.08
N THR A 204 -9.33 24.63 -40.83
CA THR A 204 -7.92 24.85 -40.49
C THR A 204 -7.06 23.61 -40.73
N ARG A 205 -7.56 22.43 -40.38
CA ARG A 205 -6.76 21.18 -40.32
C ARG A 205 -7.15 20.15 -41.40
N GLY A 206 -8.31 20.32 -42.02
CA GLY A 206 -8.88 19.39 -43.02
C GLY A 206 -9.74 18.27 -42.43
N PHE A 207 -9.74 18.09 -41.10
CA PHE A 207 -10.50 17.04 -40.41
C PHE A 207 -10.82 17.43 -38.95
N VAL A 208 -11.94 16.90 -38.44
CA VAL A 208 -12.32 16.94 -37.02
C VAL A 208 -11.70 15.75 -36.29
N TYR A 209 -12.00 14.53 -36.74
CA TYR A 209 -11.36 13.30 -36.27
C TYR A 209 -10.42 12.75 -37.34
N PRO A 210 -9.21 12.30 -36.96
CA PRO A 210 -8.23 11.81 -37.90
C PRO A 210 -8.74 10.57 -38.65
N ARG A 211 -8.40 10.49 -39.93
CA ARG A 211 -8.72 9.38 -40.85
C ARG A 211 -7.49 8.49 -41.14
N SER A 212 -6.34 8.86 -40.60
CA SER A 212 -5.08 8.12 -40.70
C SER A 212 -4.09 8.59 -39.63
N SER A 213 -3.04 7.81 -39.39
CA SER A 213 -1.91 8.23 -38.55
C SER A 213 -1.17 9.46 -39.11
N ALA A 214 -1.16 9.65 -40.43
CA ALA A 214 -0.63 10.85 -41.06
C ALA A 214 -1.43 12.12 -40.68
N GLU A 215 -2.73 12.00 -40.45
CA GLU A 215 -3.55 13.11 -39.95
C GLU A 215 -3.33 13.35 -38.46
N ILE A 216 -3.13 12.30 -37.66
CA ILE A 216 -2.72 12.44 -36.25
C ILE A 216 -1.44 13.29 -36.13
N ARG A 217 -0.48 13.14 -37.04
CA ARG A 217 0.75 13.96 -37.08
C ARG A 217 0.50 15.44 -37.37
N LYS A 218 -0.58 15.78 -38.06
CA LYS A 218 -0.99 17.16 -38.32
C LYS A 218 -1.62 17.84 -37.12
N MET A 219 -2.00 17.07 -36.08
CA MET A 219 -2.43 17.64 -34.81
C MET A 219 -1.25 18.36 -34.16
N LYS A 220 -1.50 19.53 -33.57
CA LYS A 220 -0.48 20.24 -32.79
C LYS A 220 -0.26 19.52 -31.46
N VAL A 221 0.93 19.67 -30.89
CA VAL A 221 1.25 19.12 -29.56
C VAL A 221 0.21 19.59 -28.54
N GLY A 222 -0.29 18.67 -27.70
CA GLY A 222 -1.32 18.93 -26.70
C GLY A 222 -2.76 18.97 -27.23
N GLU A 223 -2.97 18.94 -28.55
CA GLU A 223 -4.32 18.75 -29.11
C GLU A 223 -4.82 17.34 -28.80
N SER A 224 -6.12 17.23 -28.55
CA SER A 224 -6.75 15.95 -28.25
C SER A 224 -8.19 15.89 -28.73
N PHE A 225 -8.68 14.66 -28.84
CA PHE A 225 -10.11 14.40 -28.89
C PHE A 225 -10.47 13.27 -27.95
N ALA A 226 -11.73 13.27 -27.54
CA ALA A 226 -12.29 12.27 -26.65
C ALA A 226 -13.70 11.89 -27.14
N LEU A 227 -14.06 10.62 -27.01
CA LEU A 227 -15.39 10.08 -27.30
C LEU A 227 -15.88 9.23 -26.14
N ARG A 228 -17.13 9.41 -25.72
CA ARG A 228 -17.80 8.66 -24.66
C ARG A 228 -19.21 8.30 -25.06
N GLY A 229 -19.63 7.07 -24.76
CA GLY A 229 -20.96 6.56 -25.09
C GLY A 229 -21.21 5.21 -24.43
N GLN A 230 -22.42 4.68 -24.59
CA GLN A 230 -22.67 3.28 -24.21
C GLN A 230 -22.00 2.36 -25.25
N GLY A 231 -21.36 1.29 -24.81
CA GLY A 231 -20.65 0.38 -25.69
C GLY A 231 -19.89 -0.72 -24.97
N LYS A 232 -18.99 -1.36 -25.70
CA LYS A 232 -18.16 -2.48 -25.24
C LYS A 232 -16.72 -2.29 -25.65
N LEU A 233 -15.81 -2.51 -24.71
CA LEU A 233 -14.36 -2.53 -24.95
C LEU A 233 -13.80 -3.95 -24.84
N GLY A 234 -12.83 -4.26 -25.69
CA GLY A 234 -12.06 -5.50 -25.66
C GLY A 234 -10.66 -5.25 -25.09
N ALA A 235 -10.23 -6.08 -24.15
CA ALA A 235 -8.90 -5.98 -23.57
C ALA A 235 -8.33 -7.36 -23.25
N ASN A 236 -7.01 -7.47 -23.21
CA ASN A 236 -6.32 -8.62 -22.65
C ASN A 236 -5.79 -8.26 -21.27
N VAL A 237 -6.16 -9.05 -20.28
CA VAL A 237 -5.89 -8.84 -18.86
C VAL A 237 -4.83 -9.82 -18.39
N GLY A 238 -3.83 -9.34 -17.64
CA GLY A 238 -2.79 -10.17 -17.04
C GLY A 238 -1.64 -10.58 -17.98
N LEU A 239 -1.60 -10.06 -19.21
CA LEU A 239 -0.53 -10.38 -20.15
C LEU A 239 0.87 -10.05 -19.61
N GLY A 240 1.78 -11.01 -19.70
CA GLY A 240 3.16 -10.84 -19.27
C GLY A 240 3.32 -10.64 -17.77
N MET A 241 2.37 -11.15 -16.96
CA MET A 241 2.34 -11.04 -15.50
C MET A 241 2.64 -12.39 -14.82
N PRO A 242 3.63 -12.47 -13.90
CA PRO A 242 3.85 -13.64 -13.05
C PRO A 242 2.66 -13.92 -12.14
N LEU A 243 1.98 -15.04 -12.36
CA LEU A 243 0.89 -15.52 -11.51
C LEU A 243 1.41 -16.57 -10.54
N LEU A 244 1.51 -16.21 -9.27
CA LEU A 244 1.87 -17.09 -8.18
C LEU A 244 0.61 -17.79 -7.65
N VAL A 245 0.50 -19.11 -7.81
CA VAL A 245 -0.67 -19.88 -7.39
C VAL A 245 -0.40 -20.56 -6.05
N ALA A 246 -1.23 -20.26 -5.05
CA ALA A 246 -1.09 -20.77 -3.69
C ALA A 246 -1.59 -22.22 -3.55
N GLU A 247 -0.91 -23.02 -2.74
CA GLU A 247 -1.36 -24.33 -2.29
C GLU A 247 -2.37 -24.16 -1.14
N PRO A 248 -3.57 -24.72 -1.28
CA PRO A 248 -4.70 -24.40 -0.38
C PRO A 248 -4.64 -25.09 0.99
N THR A 249 -3.78 -26.09 1.17
CA THR A 249 -3.74 -26.95 2.37
C THR A 249 -2.63 -26.61 3.37
N GLY A 250 -1.70 -25.69 3.04
CA GLY A 250 -0.49 -25.41 3.82
C GLY A 250 -0.34 -23.96 4.29
N GLY A 251 -1.44 -23.19 4.41
CA GLY A 251 -1.35 -21.73 4.51
C GLY A 251 -1.12 -21.08 3.14
N VAL A 252 -0.75 -19.79 3.08
CA VAL A 252 -0.46 -19.11 1.80
C VAL A 252 0.91 -19.56 1.29
N LEU A 253 0.95 -20.72 0.66
CA LEU A 253 2.19 -21.35 0.18
C LEU A 253 2.20 -21.38 -1.35
N TYR A 254 2.90 -20.46 -2.01
CA TYR A 254 2.95 -20.47 -3.48
C TYR A 254 3.83 -21.59 -4.01
N ARG A 255 3.28 -22.42 -4.90
CA ARG A 255 3.97 -23.60 -5.47
C ARG A 255 4.18 -23.53 -6.98
N VAL A 256 3.43 -22.66 -7.65
CA VAL A 256 3.47 -22.52 -9.11
C VAL A 256 3.59 -21.05 -9.48
N VAL A 257 4.50 -20.74 -10.40
CA VAL A 257 4.51 -19.48 -11.15
C VAL A 257 4.12 -19.75 -12.59
N ALA A 258 3.12 -19.03 -13.10
CA ALA A 258 2.61 -19.19 -14.45
C ALA A 258 2.49 -17.85 -15.18
N SER A 259 2.60 -17.87 -16.50
CA SER A 259 2.14 -16.77 -17.35
C SER A 259 0.71 -17.06 -17.78
N ALA A 260 -0.23 -16.12 -17.65
CA ALA A 260 -1.53 -16.24 -18.28
C ALA A 260 -2.03 -14.89 -18.76
N GLY A 261 -2.89 -14.88 -19.78
CA GLY A 261 -3.66 -13.70 -20.16
C GLY A 261 -5.14 -14.07 -20.27
N VAL A 262 -6.02 -13.09 -20.18
CA VAL A 262 -7.47 -13.29 -20.25
C VAL A 262 -8.06 -12.26 -21.20
N SER A 263 -8.69 -12.70 -22.29
CA SER A 263 -9.47 -11.81 -23.15
C SER A 263 -10.79 -11.49 -22.46
N THR A 264 -11.08 -10.20 -22.29
CA THR A 264 -12.30 -9.75 -21.64
C THR A 264 -13.03 -8.72 -22.49
N VAL A 265 -14.36 -8.72 -22.35
CA VAL A 265 -15.26 -7.70 -22.87
C VAL A 265 -15.92 -6.99 -21.70
N VAL A 266 -15.67 -5.70 -21.59
CA VAL A 266 -16.28 -4.85 -20.56
C VAL A 266 -17.32 -3.96 -21.23
N GLY A 267 -18.56 -4.03 -20.75
CA GLY A 267 -19.66 -3.18 -21.22
C GLY A 267 -19.98 -2.07 -20.24
N GLY A 268 -20.53 -0.96 -20.74
CA GLY A 268 -20.98 0.16 -19.92
C GLY A 268 -20.85 1.47 -20.68
N GLN A 269 -20.69 2.56 -19.94
CA GLN A 269 -20.39 3.84 -20.55
C GLN A 269 -18.88 3.95 -20.79
N VAL A 270 -18.44 3.53 -21.96
CA VAL A 270 -17.04 3.47 -22.38
C VAL A 270 -16.59 4.81 -22.95
N ASP A 271 -15.29 5.08 -22.83
CA ASP A 271 -14.67 6.24 -23.45
C ASP A 271 -13.25 5.98 -23.94
N VAL A 272 -12.86 6.72 -24.98
CA VAL A 272 -11.50 6.75 -25.53
C VAL A 272 -11.07 8.18 -25.74
N GLN A 273 -9.82 8.47 -25.39
CA GLN A 273 -9.19 9.78 -25.53
C GLN A 273 -7.85 9.59 -26.24
N LEU A 274 -7.56 10.44 -27.22
CA LEU A 274 -6.26 10.51 -27.88
C LEU A 274 -5.71 11.92 -27.74
N VAL A 275 -4.45 12.03 -27.31
CA VAL A 275 -3.71 13.28 -27.23
C VAL A 275 -2.40 13.20 -27.99
N ARG A 276 -2.09 14.27 -28.72
CA ARG A 276 -0.80 14.42 -29.39
C ARG A 276 0.27 14.86 -28.40
N LEU A 277 1.33 14.08 -28.25
CA LEU A 277 2.49 14.44 -27.40
C LEU A 277 3.58 15.12 -28.25
N ALA A 278 4.72 15.45 -27.62
CA ALA A 278 5.90 15.94 -28.33
C ALA A 278 6.52 14.85 -29.23
N GLY A 279 7.41 15.22 -30.17
CA GLY A 279 8.04 14.25 -31.09
C GLY A 279 7.02 13.59 -32.00
N ASP A 280 7.13 12.30 -32.31
CA ASP A 280 6.14 11.51 -33.07
C ASP A 280 5.36 10.54 -32.18
N GLU A 281 5.00 10.98 -30.97
CA GLU A 281 4.27 10.19 -29.98
C GLU A 281 2.82 10.66 -29.77
N VAL A 282 1.94 9.71 -29.45
CA VAL A 282 0.58 9.96 -28.96
C VAL A 282 0.29 9.16 -27.70
N ALA A 283 -0.58 9.69 -26.85
CA ALA A 283 -1.14 8.95 -25.72
C ALA A 283 -2.62 8.64 -25.98
N ILE A 284 -3.03 7.42 -25.66
CA ILE A 284 -4.41 6.94 -25.71
C ILE A 284 -4.82 6.52 -24.30
N ASP A 285 -5.96 7.01 -23.82
CA ASP A 285 -6.56 6.60 -22.55
C ASP A 285 -7.95 6.04 -22.82
N VAL A 286 -8.21 4.82 -22.38
CA VAL A 286 -9.51 4.14 -22.52
C VAL A 286 -10.06 3.84 -21.14
N GLY A 287 -11.33 4.14 -20.93
CA GLY A 287 -12.02 3.99 -19.65
C GLY A 287 -13.46 3.50 -19.77
N VAL A 288 -14.04 3.19 -18.62
CA VAL A 288 -15.44 2.78 -18.48
C VAL A 288 -16.04 3.41 -17.22
N GLU A 289 -17.27 3.88 -17.30
CA GLU A 289 -18.08 4.31 -16.17
C GLU A 289 -19.31 3.42 -16.06
N ASN A 290 -19.71 3.09 -14.82
CA ASN A 290 -20.79 2.13 -14.54
C ASN A 290 -20.57 0.78 -15.25
N GLY A 291 -19.33 0.31 -15.28
CA GLY A 291 -18.94 -0.89 -15.99
C GLY A 291 -19.61 -2.14 -15.42
N ARG A 292 -20.04 -3.04 -16.32
CA ARG A 292 -20.41 -4.42 -15.99
C ARG A 292 -19.53 -5.34 -16.83
N GLY A 293 -18.81 -6.27 -16.19
CA GLY A 293 -18.13 -7.34 -16.92
C GLY A 293 -19.19 -8.18 -17.64
N LEU A 294 -19.12 -8.26 -18.97
CA LEU A 294 -20.11 -9.00 -19.78
C LEU A 294 -19.59 -10.35 -20.24
N SER A 295 -18.28 -10.50 -20.42
CA SER A 295 -17.64 -11.80 -20.65
C SER A 295 -16.15 -11.76 -20.31
N VAL A 296 -15.67 -12.83 -19.69
CA VAL A 296 -14.25 -13.06 -19.37
C VAL A 296 -13.90 -14.43 -19.91
N ARG A 297 -12.81 -14.53 -20.68
CA ARG A 297 -12.26 -15.81 -21.16
C ARG A 297 -10.78 -15.82 -20.87
N ALA A 298 -10.28 -16.81 -20.14
CA ALA A 298 -8.84 -16.98 -20.07
C ALA A 298 -8.32 -17.33 -21.48
N GLY A 299 -7.34 -16.55 -21.95
CA GLY A 299 -6.55 -16.88 -23.11
C GLY A 299 -5.58 -17.99 -22.73
N ILE A 300 -6.06 -19.21 -22.79
CA ILE A 300 -5.29 -20.42 -22.48
C ILE A 300 -4.72 -21.04 -23.76
N SER A 301 -5.22 -20.58 -24.91
CA SER A 301 -4.74 -20.94 -26.25
C SER A 301 -3.96 -19.78 -26.87
N ASP A 302 -2.89 -20.11 -27.58
CA ASP A 302 -2.19 -19.15 -28.43
C ASP A 302 -3.16 -18.46 -29.40
N GLY A 303 -3.17 -17.13 -29.37
CA GLY A 303 -3.97 -16.30 -30.27
C GLY A 303 -4.58 -15.08 -29.58
N PHE A 304 -5.04 -14.14 -30.40
CA PHE A 304 -5.68 -12.88 -30.07
C PHE A 304 -4.88 -12.07 -29.04
N GLY A 305 -3.54 -12.05 -29.21
CA GLY A 305 -2.63 -11.32 -28.35
C GLY A 305 -2.31 -11.99 -27.02
N ILE A 306 -2.71 -13.26 -26.85
CA ILE A 306 -2.42 -14.06 -25.65
C ILE A 306 -1.54 -15.25 -26.03
N LYS A 307 -0.47 -15.47 -25.26
CA LYS A 307 0.35 -16.68 -25.32
C LYS A 307 -0.19 -17.65 -24.28
N GLY A 308 -0.49 -18.88 -24.69
CA GLY A 308 -0.97 -19.91 -23.78
C GLY A 308 0.08 -20.25 -22.71
N VAL A 309 -0.40 -20.75 -21.58
CA VAL A 309 0.42 -21.12 -20.41
C VAL A 309 1.16 -22.43 -20.68
N CYS A 310 2.42 -22.35 -21.12
CA CYS A 310 3.19 -23.48 -21.66
C CYS A 310 4.64 -23.50 -21.15
N GLU A 311 5.25 -24.69 -21.05
CA GLU A 311 6.71 -24.82 -21.26
C GLU A 311 6.99 -24.71 -22.76
N ASP A 312 8.10 -24.06 -23.14
CA ASP A 312 8.47 -23.87 -24.56
C ASP A 312 8.40 -25.21 -25.33
N ARG A 313 7.50 -25.31 -26.31
CA ARG A 313 7.24 -26.47 -27.20
C ARG A 313 6.34 -27.60 -26.67
N GLU A 314 5.77 -27.48 -25.47
CA GLU A 314 4.71 -28.40 -25.02
C GLU A 314 3.30 -27.82 -25.22
N ARG A 315 2.24 -28.64 -25.18
CA ARG A 315 0.85 -28.17 -25.21
C ARG A 315 0.45 -27.55 -23.86
N CYS A 316 -0.24 -26.42 -23.90
CA CYS A 316 -0.54 -25.58 -22.73
C CYS A 316 -1.55 -26.22 -21.75
N LEU A 317 -1.21 -26.11 -20.46
CA LEU A 317 -1.88 -26.56 -19.23
C LEU A 317 -2.55 -27.95 -19.17
N ARG A 318 -1.99 -28.72 -18.23
CA ARG A 318 -2.49 -29.96 -17.65
C ARG A 318 -3.13 -29.64 -16.30
N PRO A 319 -4.06 -30.48 -15.79
CA PRO A 319 -4.38 -30.46 -14.37
C PRO A 319 -3.10 -30.62 -13.54
N VAL A 320 -2.86 -29.74 -12.58
CA VAL A 320 -1.73 -29.84 -11.63
C VAL A 320 -2.22 -30.34 -10.29
N THR A 321 -1.36 -31.06 -9.57
CA THR A 321 -1.71 -31.51 -8.22
C THR A 321 -1.32 -30.45 -7.20
N LEU A 322 -2.30 -29.84 -6.53
CA LEU A 322 -2.14 -28.89 -5.42
C LEU A 322 -2.95 -29.39 -4.22
N GLY A 323 -2.36 -29.47 -3.03
CA GLY A 323 -3.03 -29.99 -1.84
C GLY A 323 -3.61 -31.40 -2.03
N GLY A 324 -2.89 -32.25 -2.79
CA GLY A 324 -3.33 -33.61 -3.12
C GLY A 324 -4.50 -33.71 -4.12
N ARG A 325 -4.97 -32.60 -4.70
CA ARG A 325 -6.06 -32.59 -5.68
C ARG A 325 -5.63 -32.08 -7.04
N SER A 326 -6.25 -32.61 -8.09
CA SER A 326 -6.03 -32.18 -9.47
C SER A 326 -6.83 -30.90 -9.76
N VAL A 327 -6.12 -29.79 -9.96
CA VAL A 327 -6.66 -28.44 -10.20
C VAL A 327 -6.37 -28.00 -11.63
N ASP A 328 -7.38 -27.49 -12.32
CA ASP A 328 -7.23 -26.86 -13.62
C ASP A 328 -6.81 -25.39 -13.43
N LEU A 329 -5.51 -25.12 -13.63
CA LEU A 329 -4.95 -23.77 -13.50
C LEU A 329 -5.63 -22.76 -14.43
N ALA A 330 -6.09 -23.20 -15.59
CA ALA A 330 -6.69 -22.34 -16.58
C ALA A 330 -8.03 -21.78 -16.10
N LYS A 331 -8.90 -22.68 -15.61
CA LYS A 331 -10.18 -22.32 -15.01
C LYS A 331 -10.01 -21.48 -13.74
N LEU A 332 -8.98 -21.77 -12.95
CA LEU A 332 -8.66 -21.02 -11.74
C LEU A 332 -8.31 -19.56 -12.02
N VAL A 333 -7.38 -19.33 -12.96
CA VAL A 333 -6.97 -17.98 -13.35
C VAL A 333 -8.13 -17.21 -13.96
N GLU A 334 -8.93 -17.84 -14.83
CA GLU A 334 -10.12 -17.21 -15.41
C GLU A 334 -11.05 -16.66 -14.34
N LYS A 335 -11.38 -17.48 -13.34
CA LYS A 335 -12.28 -17.10 -12.25
C LYS A 335 -11.70 -16.05 -11.33
N ALA A 336 -10.41 -16.15 -11.00
CA ALA A 336 -9.73 -15.14 -10.18
C ALA A 336 -9.71 -13.77 -10.86
N VAL A 337 -9.40 -13.74 -12.17
CA VAL A 337 -9.42 -12.52 -12.99
C VAL A 337 -10.83 -11.97 -13.14
N GLU A 338 -11.81 -12.83 -13.46
CA GLU A 338 -13.22 -12.44 -13.59
C GLU A 338 -13.73 -11.76 -12.31
N LYS A 339 -13.53 -12.42 -11.17
CA LYS A 339 -13.94 -11.91 -9.86
C LYS A 339 -13.24 -10.58 -9.56
N ARG A 340 -11.95 -10.46 -9.86
CA ARG A 340 -11.19 -9.24 -9.62
C ARG A 340 -11.67 -8.07 -10.49
N LEU A 341 -11.86 -8.30 -11.78
CA LEU A 341 -12.40 -7.31 -12.70
C LEU A 341 -13.81 -6.88 -12.26
N ASN A 342 -14.67 -7.83 -11.90
CA ASN A 342 -16.01 -7.51 -11.42
C ASN A 342 -15.95 -6.68 -10.13
N GLN A 343 -15.12 -7.03 -9.14
CA GLN A 343 -14.94 -6.22 -7.94
C GLN A 343 -14.49 -4.79 -8.26
N TYR A 344 -13.52 -4.64 -9.16
CA TYR A 344 -13.00 -3.34 -9.59
C TYR A 344 -14.08 -2.50 -10.30
N LEU A 345 -14.91 -3.14 -11.14
CA LEU A 345 -15.97 -2.48 -11.90
C LEU A 345 -17.24 -2.19 -11.09
N THR A 346 -17.53 -2.96 -10.04
CA THR A 346 -18.82 -2.94 -9.32
C THR A 346 -18.81 -2.25 -7.95
N PHE A 347 -17.67 -1.75 -7.46
CA PHE A 347 -17.59 -1.15 -6.12
C PHE A 347 -18.63 -0.04 -5.89
N SER A 348 -19.64 -0.34 -5.08
CA SER A 348 -20.60 0.61 -4.49
C SER A 348 -20.10 1.06 -3.13
N VAL A 349 -20.03 2.37 -2.91
CA VAL A 349 -19.71 2.93 -1.60
C VAL A 349 -20.96 2.78 -0.72
N ASP A 350 -20.97 1.78 0.15
CA ASP A 350 -21.93 1.68 1.26
C ASP A 350 -21.47 2.54 2.45
N ALA A 351 -21.19 3.84 2.22
CA ALA A 351 -20.94 4.82 3.28
C ALA A 351 -20.99 6.26 2.72
N GLY A 352 -22.10 6.97 2.95
CA GLY A 352 -22.18 8.41 2.71
C GLY A 352 -22.92 8.83 1.43
N ALA A 353 -23.80 9.82 1.57
CA ALA A 353 -24.75 10.31 0.58
C ALA A 353 -24.12 11.03 -0.64
N SER A 354 -23.25 10.35 -1.39
CA SER A 354 -22.78 10.84 -2.69
C SER A 354 -23.24 9.92 -3.82
N SER A 355 -24.03 10.47 -4.74
CA SER A 355 -24.55 9.77 -5.92
C SER A 355 -23.55 9.80 -7.10
N SER A 356 -22.24 9.89 -6.84
CA SER A 356 -21.25 10.08 -7.90
C SER A 356 -20.84 8.74 -8.54
N SER A 357 -21.20 8.54 -9.80
CA SER A 357 -20.62 7.51 -10.66
C SER A 357 -19.15 7.85 -10.95
N GLY A 358 -18.23 6.94 -10.62
CA GLY A 358 -16.80 7.11 -10.88
C GLY A 358 -16.40 6.44 -12.19
N ARG A 359 -15.72 7.17 -13.08
CA ARG A 359 -15.04 6.57 -14.24
C ARG A 359 -13.84 5.77 -13.77
N ILE A 360 -13.63 4.64 -14.43
CA ILE A 360 -12.53 3.72 -14.22
C ILE A 360 -11.66 3.72 -15.48
N SER A 361 -10.38 4.08 -15.34
CA SER A 361 -9.40 3.94 -16.42
C SER A 361 -9.12 2.45 -16.63
N MET A 362 -9.14 1.98 -17.88
CA MET A 362 -8.88 0.59 -18.25
C MET A 362 -7.45 0.40 -18.76
N SER A 363 -7.00 1.26 -19.66
CA SER A 363 -5.61 1.26 -20.12
C SER A 363 -5.18 2.63 -20.60
N ARG A 364 -3.89 2.92 -20.44
CA ARG A 364 -3.22 4.08 -21.00
C ARG A 364 -2.01 3.64 -21.79
N ILE A 365 -1.93 4.07 -23.04
CA ILE A 365 -0.99 3.57 -24.03
C ILE A 365 -0.31 4.74 -24.72
N ARG A 366 1.03 4.75 -24.73
CA ARG A 366 1.81 5.62 -25.60
C ARG A 366 2.18 4.87 -26.87
N VAL A 367 2.03 5.53 -28.00
CA VAL A 367 2.36 4.96 -29.31
C VAL A 367 3.30 5.91 -30.04
N HIS A 368 4.45 5.40 -30.44
CA HIS A 368 5.40 6.09 -31.29
C HIS A 368 5.07 5.80 -32.75
N LEU A 369 4.63 6.80 -33.50
CA LEU A 369 4.07 6.66 -34.86
C LEU A 369 5.09 6.18 -35.90
N ASP A 370 6.39 6.30 -35.62
CA ASP A 370 7.49 5.75 -36.45
C ASP A 370 8.23 4.58 -35.79
N GLY A 371 7.79 4.13 -34.62
CA GLY A 371 8.42 3.00 -33.94
C GLY A 371 8.03 1.67 -34.61
N GLY A 372 8.97 0.73 -34.70
CA GLY A 372 8.67 -0.64 -35.16
C GLY A 372 8.07 -0.74 -36.56
N ASN A 373 7.14 -1.68 -36.75
CA ASN A 373 6.43 -1.87 -38.02
C ASN A 373 5.26 -0.89 -38.13
N LYS A 374 5.31 0.01 -39.12
CA LYS A 374 4.28 1.05 -39.34
C LYS A 374 2.88 0.49 -39.54
N GLU A 375 2.74 -0.63 -40.26
CA GLU A 375 1.42 -1.24 -40.48
C GLU A 375 0.83 -1.78 -39.18
N GLU A 376 1.64 -2.42 -38.33
CA GLU A 376 1.19 -2.89 -37.01
C GLU A 376 0.82 -1.73 -36.09
N VAL A 377 1.62 -0.65 -36.09
CA VAL A 377 1.34 0.57 -35.30
C VAL A 377 0.04 1.21 -35.73
N ASP A 378 -0.17 1.38 -37.04
CA ASP A 378 -1.42 1.92 -37.57
C ASP A 378 -2.61 1.05 -37.17
N ARG A 379 -2.49 -0.28 -37.26
CA ARG A 379 -3.53 -1.22 -36.81
C ARG A 379 -3.81 -1.13 -35.31
N ALA A 380 -2.78 -1.01 -34.48
CA ALA A 380 -2.94 -0.87 -33.05
C ALA A 380 -3.67 0.44 -32.69
N LEU A 381 -3.38 1.53 -33.40
CA LEU A 381 -4.10 2.81 -33.25
C LEU A 381 -5.55 2.71 -33.70
N GLU A 382 -5.81 2.12 -34.87
CA GLU A 382 -7.17 1.90 -35.40
C GLU A 382 -8.02 1.13 -34.37
N GLN A 383 -7.50 0.00 -33.87
CA GLN A 383 -8.19 -0.85 -32.91
C GLN A 383 -8.40 -0.17 -31.55
N ALA A 384 -7.37 0.48 -30.99
CA ALA A 384 -7.48 1.14 -29.69
C ALA A 384 -8.51 2.28 -29.71
N LEU A 385 -8.58 3.04 -30.81
CA LEU A 385 -9.59 4.09 -31.02
C LEU A 385 -11.02 3.54 -31.15
N HIS A 386 -11.16 2.26 -31.51
CA HIS A 386 -12.42 1.51 -31.55
C HIS A 386 -12.63 0.64 -30.30
N LEU A 387 -11.94 0.97 -29.19
CA LEU A 387 -12.07 0.30 -27.90
C LEU A 387 -11.59 -1.16 -27.90
N ASP A 388 -10.68 -1.55 -28.79
CA ASP A 388 -9.97 -2.83 -28.75
C ASP A 388 -8.49 -2.62 -28.43
N LEU A 389 -8.12 -2.91 -27.18
CA LEU A 389 -6.79 -2.68 -26.63
C LEU A 389 -5.83 -3.85 -26.90
N ARG A 390 -6.35 -4.98 -27.38
CA ARG A 390 -5.64 -6.27 -27.38
C ARG A 390 -4.35 -6.24 -28.19
N LEU A 391 -4.36 -5.64 -29.38
CA LEU A 391 -3.17 -5.56 -30.24
C LEU A 391 -2.09 -4.66 -29.63
N ALA A 392 -2.45 -3.50 -29.10
CA ALA A 392 -1.50 -2.60 -28.47
C ALA A 392 -0.86 -3.22 -27.21
N GLN A 393 -1.65 -3.88 -26.36
CA GLN A 393 -1.15 -4.62 -25.20
C GLN A 393 -0.23 -5.78 -25.60
N ALA A 394 -0.56 -6.47 -26.69
CA ALA A 394 0.23 -7.59 -27.21
C ALA A 394 1.57 -7.13 -27.80
N MET A 395 1.58 -6.04 -28.59
CA MET A 395 2.81 -5.42 -29.12
C MET A 395 3.74 -4.97 -28.00
N TYR A 396 3.21 -4.29 -26.97
CA TYR A 396 4.00 -3.88 -25.81
C TYR A 396 4.68 -5.07 -25.12
N ASN A 397 3.97 -6.19 -24.94
CA ASN A 397 4.53 -7.38 -24.30
C ASN A 397 5.55 -8.12 -25.19
N ARG A 398 5.36 -8.12 -26.51
CA ARG A 398 6.32 -8.71 -27.46
C ARG A 398 7.63 -7.92 -27.49
N ASP A 399 7.54 -6.59 -27.44
CA ASP A 399 8.65 -5.67 -27.72
C ASP A 399 9.33 -5.13 -26.44
N LEU A 400 9.14 -5.76 -25.28
CA LEU A 400 9.70 -5.33 -23.98
C LEU A 400 11.22 -5.17 -23.95
N ASP A 401 11.93 -5.81 -24.88
CA ASP A 401 13.39 -5.73 -24.99
C ASP A 401 13.92 -4.68 -25.94
N GLN A 402 13.03 -4.05 -26.70
CA GLN A 402 13.41 -2.94 -27.52
C GLN A 402 13.73 -1.73 -26.64
N LYS A 403 14.79 -1.01 -26.99
CA LYS A 403 15.20 0.20 -26.27
C LYS A 403 14.08 1.24 -26.27
N ASP A 404 13.42 1.36 -27.43
CA ASP A 404 12.37 2.31 -27.78
C ASP A 404 11.23 1.56 -28.49
N PRO A 405 10.37 0.83 -27.74
CA PRO A 405 9.29 0.04 -28.32
C PRO A 405 8.24 0.97 -28.96
N ALA A 406 7.61 0.49 -30.02
CA ALA A 406 6.59 1.26 -30.76
C ALA A 406 5.35 1.56 -29.90
N VAL A 407 5.01 0.66 -28.97
CA VAL A 407 3.89 0.79 -28.06
C VAL A 407 4.39 0.63 -26.63
N ARG A 408 3.96 1.51 -25.73
CA ARG A 408 4.20 1.47 -24.29
C ARG A 408 2.87 1.51 -23.55
N VAL A 409 2.71 0.65 -22.54
CA VAL A 409 1.52 0.67 -21.67
C VAL A 409 1.89 1.34 -20.35
N ASP A 410 1.43 2.58 -20.19
CA ASP A 410 1.64 3.40 -19.00
C ASP A 410 0.76 2.93 -17.84
N PHE A 411 -0.47 2.52 -18.16
CA PHE A 411 -1.44 2.05 -17.18
C PHE A 411 -2.25 0.88 -17.72
N ASP A 412 -2.56 -0.07 -16.85
CA ASP A 412 -3.46 -1.19 -17.11
C ASP A 412 -4.25 -1.49 -15.82
N ALA A 413 -5.58 -1.55 -15.92
CA ALA A 413 -6.50 -1.72 -14.80
C ALA A 413 -6.19 -2.94 -13.93
N VAL A 414 -5.54 -3.97 -14.47
CA VAL A 414 -5.21 -5.18 -13.72
C VAL A 414 -3.98 -4.94 -12.85
N ARG A 415 -3.00 -4.21 -13.39
CA ARG A 415 -1.85 -3.68 -12.63
C ARG A 415 -2.29 -2.75 -11.53
N ALA A 416 -3.28 -1.93 -11.85
CA ALA A 416 -3.87 -0.93 -10.96
C ALA A 416 -5.00 -1.48 -10.10
N SER A 417 -5.36 -2.76 -10.20
CA SER A 417 -6.48 -3.28 -9.41
C SER A 417 -6.17 -3.31 -7.92
N THR A 418 -4.90 -3.17 -7.52
CA THR A 418 -4.48 -2.98 -6.13
C THR A 418 -4.63 -1.53 -5.69
N THR A 419 -4.92 -0.62 -6.61
CA THR A 419 -5.22 0.81 -6.41
C THR A 419 -6.71 1.09 -6.29
N SER A 420 -7.10 2.00 -5.40
CA SER A 420 -8.46 2.56 -5.29
C SER A 420 -8.51 3.98 -5.82
N THR A 421 -7.42 4.48 -6.42
CA THR A 421 -7.41 5.71 -7.22
C THR A 421 -8.41 5.60 -8.36
N ARG A 422 -9.61 6.15 -8.13
CA ARG A 422 -10.57 6.46 -9.19
C ARG A 422 -10.06 7.68 -9.94
N ASN A 423 -9.78 7.50 -11.22
CA ASN A 423 -9.38 8.61 -12.09
C ASN A 423 -10.57 9.50 -12.42
N PHE A 424 -10.27 10.77 -12.67
CA PHE A 424 -11.19 11.77 -13.19
C PHE A 424 -11.96 11.18 -14.38
N GLY A 425 -13.23 11.59 -14.48
CA GLY A 425 -14.16 11.20 -15.54
C GLY A 425 -13.60 11.29 -16.96
N PHE A 426 -14.49 11.31 -17.94
CA PHE A 426 -14.15 11.45 -19.36
C PHE A 426 -13.25 12.66 -19.72
N GLU A 427 -12.97 13.52 -18.75
CA GLU A 427 -12.22 14.75 -18.87
C GLU A 427 -10.74 14.60 -18.50
N LEU A 428 -10.24 13.42 -18.08
CA LEU A 428 -8.87 13.24 -17.55
C LEU A 428 -7.76 14.00 -18.31
N LEU A 429 -7.73 13.96 -19.64
CA LEU A 429 -6.72 14.65 -20.47
C LEU A 429 -7.11 16.11 -20.81
N GLY A 430 -8.19 16.60 -20.25
CA GLY A 430 -8.73 17.95 -20.41
C GLY A 430 -8.09 18.97 -19.47
N MET A 431 -8.44 20.24 -19.67
CA MET A 431 -7.89 21.35 -18.87
C MET A 431 -8.82 21.73 -17.72
N ASN A 432 -10.11 21.38 -17.81
CA ASN A 432 -11.11 21.72 -16.81
C ASN A 432 -11.19 20.75 -15.62
N VAL A 433 -10.41 19.66 -15.62
CA VAL A 433 -10.37 18.62 -14.58
C VAL A 433 -10.11 19.19 -13.18
N TYR A 434 -9.21 20.17 -13.11
CA TYR A 434 -8.77 20.77 -11.85
C TYR A 434 -9.92 21.38 -11.04
N HIS A 435 -10.95 21.91 -11.69
CA HIS A 435 -12.07 22.58 -11.02
C HIS A 435 -13.17 21.64 -10.51
N ARG A 436 -13.07 20.33 -10.75
CA ARG A 436 -14.12 19.34 -10.44
C ARG A 436 -13.70 18.25 -9.45
N ALA A 437 -12.48 18.31 -8.92
CA ALA A 437 -11.92 17.27 -8.07
C ALA A 437 -12.15 17.54 -6.57
N VAL A 438 -13.04 16.76 -5.96
CA VAL A 438 -13.05 16.46 -4.51
C VAL A 438 -12.82 14.96 -4.38
N VAL A 439 -11.89 14.53 -3.52
CA VAL A 439 -11.72 13.13 -3.13
C VAL A 439 -11.55 13.08 -1.61
N GLU A 440 -12.34 12.21 -0.98
CA GLU A 440 -12.31 11.91 0.46
C GLU A 440 -11.26 10.83 0.80
N LYS A 441 -10.95 10.75 2.10
CA LYS A 441 -9.86 10.00 2.72
C LYS A 441 -10.11 8.47 2.67
N GLU A 442 -9.41 7.79 1.76
CA GLU A 442 -8.84 6.42 1.85
C GLU A 442 -8.46 5.93 0.43
N GLY A 443 -7.24 5.43 0.21
CA GLY A 443 -6.95 4.74 -1.04
C GLY A 443 -5.52 4.47 -1.53
N THR A 444 -5.39 3.46 -2.38
CA THR A 444 -4.13 2.97 -2.97
C THR A 444 -3.85 3.64 -4.33
N PHE A 445 -2.58 3.85 -4.71
CA PHE A 445 -2.18 4.56 -5.94
C PHE A 445 -0.92 3.96 -6.58
N VAL A 446 -0.82 3.99 -7.92
CA VAL A 446 0.36 3.58 -8.70
C VAL A 446 1.05 4.84 -9.20
N VAL A 447 2.35 4.98 -8.93
CA VAL A 447 3.19 6.06 -9.46
C VAL A 447 4.13 5.45 -10.49
N GLN A 448 4.03 5.89 -11.75
CA GLN A 448 5.11 5.66 -12.70
C GLN A 448 6.24 6.66 -12.47
N THR A 449 7.45 6.14 -12.21
CA THR A 449 8.65 6.95 -12.11
C THR A 449 9.57 6.66 -13.32
N PRO A 450 10.50 7.58 -13.67
CA PRO A 450 11.49 7.34 -14.72
C PRO A 450 12.38 6.09 -14.49
N GLU A 451 12.45 5.60 -13.25
CA GLU A 451 13.20 4.40 -12.84
C GLU A 451 12.37 3.10 -12.89
N GLY A 452 11.08 3.18 -13.22
CA GLY A 452 10.15 2.06 -13.23
C GLY A 452 8.80 2.40 -12.58
N THR A 453 7.83 1.51 -12.72
CA THR A 453 6.55 1.65 -12.02
C THR A 453 6.77 1.35 -10.53
N ARG A 454 6.15 2.12 -9.63
CA ARG A 454 6.01 1.84 -8.19
C ARG A 454 4.53 1.80 -7.82
N ALA A 455 4.02 0.65 -7.36
CA ALA A 455 2.67 0.54 -6.81
C ALA A 455 2.74 0.66 -5.28
N ILE A 456 1.97 1.55 -4.65
CA ILE A 456 1.95 1.70 -3.18
C ILE A 456 0.56 1.33 -2.65
N LEU A 457 0.54 0.37 -1.73
CA LEU A 457 -0.68 -0.15 -1.10
C LEU A 457 -0.67 0.19 0.38
N PHE A 458 -1.80 0.62 0.94
CA PHE A 458 -1.94 0.75 2.40
C PHE A 458 -3.28 0.19 2.90
N ASP A 459 -3.23 -0.44 4.07
CA ASP A 459 -4.40 -0.89 4.85
C ASP A 459 -4.27 -0.30 6.26
N SER A 460 -5.19 0.57 6.67
CA SER A 460 -5.16 1.27 7.96
C SER A 460 -6.34 0.85 8.84
N LEU A 461 -6.04 0.42 10.07
CA LEU A 461 -7.03 0.20 11.12
C LEU A 461 -6.75 1.18 12.26
N ASN A 462 -7.76 1.96 12.66
CA ASN A 462 -7.71 2.79 13.87
C ASN A 462 -8.77 2.30 14.87
N LYS A 463 -8.35 2.03 16.10
CA LYS A 463 -9.24 1.67 17.22
C LYS A 463 -8.88 2.47 18.45
N HIS A 464 -9.87 3.16 19.00
CA HIS A 464 -9.78 3.88 20.27
C HIS A 464 -10.85 3.36 21.25
N GLY A 465 -10.51 3.33 22.53
CA GLY A 465 -11.35 2.86 23.62
C GLY A 465 -10.94 3.50 24.95
N GLY A 466 -11.84 3.51 25.93
CA GLY A 466 -11.57 4.11 27.23
C GLY A 466 -12.83 4.23 28.09
N TRP A 467 -12.65 4.32 29.41
CA TRP A 467 -13.74 4.52 30.36
C TRP A 467 -13.38 5.62 31.36
N PHE A 468 -14.31 6.57 31.54
CA PHE A 468 -14.18 7.76 32.38
C PHE A 468 -12.95 8.64 32.10
N GLN A 469 -11.81 8.28 32.70
CA GLN A 469 -10.63 9.12 32.86
C GLN A 469 -9.44 8.66 32.01
N THR A 470 -9.46 7.43 31.47
CA THR A 470 -8.34 6.87 30.70
C THR A 470 -8.78 6.62 29.25
N ASP A 471 -7.96 7.04 28.29
CA ASP A 471 -8.17 6.87 26.84
C ASP A 471 -6.96 6.16 26.24
N HIS A 472 -7.21 5.15 25.41
CA HIS A 472 -6.15 4.34 24.82
C HIS A 472 -6.55 3.82 23.45
N GLY A 473 -5.57 3.41 22.67
CA GLY A 473 -5.84 2.89 21.34
C GLY A 473 -4.62 2.66 20.51
N PHE A 474 -4.85 2.17 19.30
CA PHE A 474 -3.79 1.95 18.34
C PHE A 474 -4.23 2.27 16.91
N THR A 475 -3.24 2.67 16.11
CA THR A 475 -3.35 2.70 14.65
C THR A 475 -2.33 1.74 14.07
N ARG A 476 -2.73 0.92 13.10
CA ARG A 476 -1.85 -0.04 12.44
C ARG A 476 -2.02 0.05 10.94
N VAL A 477 -0.91 0.31 10.22
CA VAL A 477 -0.90 0.47 8.76
C VAL A 477 0.08 -0.51 8.11
N GLY A 478 -0.44 -1.44 7.31
CA GLY A 478 0.39 -2.26 6.43
C GLY A 478 0.63 -1.53 5.11
N VAL A 479 1.88 -1.36 4.69
CA VAL A 479 2.24 -0.70 3.43
C VAL A 479 3.02 -1.66 2.53
N ALA A 480 2.73 -1.69 1.23
CA ALA A 480 3.51 -2.48 0.28
C ALA A 480 3.97 -1.66 -0.91
N ALA A 481 5.15 -1.98 -1.44
CA ALA A 481 5.65 -1.45 -2.70
C ALA A 481 6.24 -2.54 -3.59
N GLN A 482 6.07 -2.38 -4.90
CA GLN A 482 6.76 -3.20 -5.90
C GLN A 482 7.44 -2.29 -6.91
N THR A 483 8.72 -2.56 -7.18
CA THR A 483 9.52 -1.91 -8.23
C THR A 483 9.94 -2.97 -9.24
N LEU A 484 9.64 -2.73 -10.51
CA LEU A 484 10.03 -3.60 -11.61
C LEU A 484 10.69 -2.78 -12.72
N ASP A 485 11.93 -3.13 -13.05
CA ASP A 485 12.57 -2.68 -14.28
C ASP A 485 12.19 -3.64 -15.42
N ALA A 486 11.34 -3.16 -16.34
CA ALA A 486 10.93 -3.95 -17.50
C ALA A 486 12.11 -4.35 -18.41
N LYS A 487 13.23 -3.62 -18.37
CA LYS A 487 14.44 -3.92 -19.15
C LYS A 487 15.35 -4.92 -18.44
N ASN A 488 15.32 -4.96 -17.11
CA ASN A 488 16.04 -5.92 -16.29
C ASN A 488 15.13 -6.54 -15.20
N PRO A 489 14.39 -7.60 -15.53
CA PRO A 489 13.45 -8.23 -14.60
C PRO A 489 14.10 -8.87 -13.36
N ASP A 490 15.41 -9.09 -13.39
CA ASP A 490 16.19 -9.57 -12.23
C ASP A 490 16.30 -8.51 -11.12
N ASN A 491 16.02 -7.24 -11.45
CA ASN A 491 15.96 -6.12 -10.50
C ASN A 491 14.57 -5.92 -9.88
N PHE A 492 13.70 -6.92 -9.93
CA PHE A 492 12.43 -6.86 -9.21
C PHE A 492 12.66 -6.73 -7.70
N ARG A 493 12.03 -5.72 -7.11
CA ARG A 493 12.01 -5.50 -5.67
C ARG A 493 10.57 -5.46 -5.20
N SER A 494 10.26 -6.28 -4.21
CA SER A 494 9.01 -6.24 -3.47
C SER A 494 9.38 -5.82 -2.05
N GLU A 495 8.66 -4.84 -1.50
CA GLU A 495 8.88 -4.30 -0.16
C GLU A 495 7.56 -4.29 0.60
N ALA A 496 7.61 -4.61 1.89
CA ALA A 496 6.47 -4.45 2.80
C ALA A 496 6.93 -3.71 4.05
N ASN A 497 6.09 -2.82 4.56
CA ASN A 497 6.31 -2.11 5.81
C ASN A 497 5.09 -2.30 6.72
N LEU A 498 5.32 -2.21 8.01
CA LEU A 498 4.30 -2.18 9.04
C LEU A 498 4.53 -0.94 9.91
N PHE A 499 3.51 -0.10 10.02
CA PHE A 499 3.47 1.02 10.96
C PHE A 499 2.52 0.66 12.10
N ILE A 500 2.97 0.87 13.33
CA ILE A 500 2.19 0.67 14.54
C ILE A 500 2.32 1.94 15.38
N GLN A 501 1.19 2.48 15.80
CA GLN A 501 1.10 3.57 16.74
C GLN A 501 0.25 3.09 17.91
N THR A 502 0.73 3.31 19.13
CA THR A 502 0.00 3.06 20.37
C THR A 502 -0.16 4.37 21.12
N VAL A 503 -1.32 4.55 21.75
CA VAL A 503 -1.64 5.73 22.55
C VAL A 503 -2.10 5.24 23.92
N ALA A 504 -1.51 5.82 24.96
CA ALA A 504 -1.97 5.70 26.33
C ALA A 504 -2.16 7.11 26.89
N SER A 505 -3.36 7.43 27.33
CA SER A 505 -3.74 8.75 27.85
C SER A 505 -4.49 8.59 29.15
N ASP A 506 -4.22 9.50 30.08
CA ASP A 506 -4.90 9.56 31.35
C ASP A 506 -5.25 10.98 31.75
N SER A 507 -6.48 11.16 32.20
CA SER A 507 -6.99 12.40 32.76
C SER A 507 -6.76 12.37 34.25
N HIS A 508 -6.06 13.39 34.75
CA HIS A 508 -5.62 13.49 36.14
C HIS A 508 -4.50 12.54 36.58
N LEU A 509 -3.71 11.99 35.63
CA LEU A 509 -2.53 11.14 35.87
C LEU A 509 -2.65 10.35 37.19
N ASP A 510 -3.45 9.29 37.18
CA ASP A 510 -3.37 8.24 38.17
C ASP A 510 -2.09 7.45 37.85
N ASP A 511 -1.20 7.40 38.83
CA ASP A 511 0.21 7.18 38.59
C ASP A 511 0.52 5.78 38.02
N ASP A 512 1.69 5.69 37.38
CA ASP A 512 2.32 4.54 36.73
C ASP A 512 2.06 4.30 35.23
N LEU A 513 0.96 4.76 34.62
CA LEU A 513 0.71 4.50 33.17
C LEU A 513 1.83 5.05 32.25
N LEU A 514 2.20 6.32 32.42
CA LEU A 514 3.27 6.95 31.62
C LEU A 514 4.65 6.35 31.94
N ILE A 515 4.85 5.92 33.18
CA ILE A 515 6.11 5.31 33.62
C ILE A 515 6.20 3.91 33.02
N ASP A 516 5.13 3.12 33.03
CA ASP A 516 5.03 1.80 32.38
C ASP A 516 5.28 1.89 30.88
N ALA A 517 4.66 2.85 30.20
CA ALA A 517 4.85 3.06 28.77
C ALA A 517 6.29 3.51 28.44
N GLY A 518 6.87 4.39 29.28
CA GLY A 518 8.27 4.78 29.18
C GLY A 518 9.24 3.64 29.46
N ASP A 519 8.97 2.80 30.46
CA ASP A 519 9.77 1.64 30.84
C ASP A 519 9.73 0.58 29.75
N ALA A 520 8.55 0.33 29.17
CA ALA A 520 8.38 -0.55 28.03
C ALA A 520 9.17 -0.07 26.81
N LEU A 521 9.14 1.24 26.52
CA LEU A 521 9.90 1.82 25.42
C LEU A 521 11.42 1.72 25.65
N ILE A 522 11.90 2.06 26.85
CA ILE A 522 13.32 1.91 27.22
C ILE A 522 13.74 0.45 27.12
N LEU A 523 12.95 -0.48 27.65
CA LEU A 523 13.22 -1.91 27.57
C LEU A 523 13.33 -2.38 26.12
N SER A 524 12.40 -1.99 25.26
CA SER A 524 12.37 -2.43 23.86
C SER A 524 13.51 -1.86 23.02
N VAL A 525 14.04 -0.67 23.33
CA VAL A 525 15.05 0.01 22.49
C VAL A 525 16.45 -0.07 23.10
N ALA A 526 16.59 0.16 24.41
CA ALA A 526 17.86 0.23 25.12
C ALA A 526 18.17 -1.05 25.94
N GLY A 527 17.16 -1.90 26.17
CA GLY A 527 17.30 -3.16 26.90
C GLY A 527 17.24 -3.02 28.43
N ALA A 528 17.18 -4.16 29.10
CA ALA A 528 16.94 -4.25 30.55
C ALA A 528 17.99 -3.51 31.39
N LYS A 529 19.27 -3.52 30.99
CA LYS A 529 20.36 -2.87 31.75
C LYS A 529 20.19 -1.35 31.86
N ALA A 530 19.74 -0.70 30.79
CA ALA A 530 19.48 0.74 30.79
C ALA A 530 18.31 1.07 31.73
N LEU A 531 17.24 0.28 31.67
CA LEU A 531 16.09 0.42 32.56
C LEU A 531 16.46 0.17 34.04
N GLU A 532 17.19 -0.91 34.34
CA GLU A 532 17.66 -1.24 35.69
C GLU A 532 18.52 -0.15 36.31
N THR A 533 19.36 0.49 35.49
CA THR A 533 20.16 1.63 35.94
C THR A 533 19.23 2.75 36.39
N LEU A 534 18.19 3.06 35.61
CA LEU A 534 17.23 4.11 35.89
C LEU A 534 16.31 3.79 37.08
N ASP A 535 15.94 2.52 37.28
CA ASP A 535 15.14 2.03 38.42
C ASP A 535 15.78 2.43 39.75
N SER A 536 17.10 2.25 39.89
CA SER A 536 17.81 2.53 41.14
C SER A 536 17.67 3.98 41.62
N PHE A 537 17.72 4.94 40.69
CA PHE A 537 17.58 6.36 40.99
C PHE A 537 16.11 6.77 41.11
N GLY A 538 15.25 6.29 40.22
CA GLY A 538 13.82 6.55 40.25
C GLY A 538 13.16 6.12 41.57
N ASN A 539 13.47 4.90 42.01
CA ASN A 539 12.97 4.35 43.26
C ASN A 539 13.47 5.14 44.48
N ALA A 540 14.70 5.65 44.44
CA ALA A 540 15.24 6.50 45.50
C ALA A 540 14.57 7.88 45.56
N LEU A 541 14.24 8.47 44.40
CA LEU A 541 13.49 9.73 44.33
C LEU A 541 12.09 9.56 44.92
N ASP A 542 11.36 8.54 44.48
CA ASP A 542 10.00 8.27 44.95
C ASP A 542 9.97 7.94 46.46
N ALA A 543 10.92 7.13 46.94
CA ALA A 543 11.07 6.85 48.37
C ALA A 543 11.35 8.11 49.19
N ALA A 544 12.11 9.09 48.66
CA ALA A 544 12.37 10.35 49.32
C ALA A 544 11.10 11.21 49.47
N VAL A 545 10.28 11.30 48.42
CA VAL A 545 8.99 11.99 48.45
C VAL A 545 8.05 11.31 49.45
N LYS A 546 7.90 9.98 49.35
CA LYS A 546 7.03 9.17 50.22
C LYS A 546 7.42 9.26 51.69
N THR A 547 8.71 9.35 52.00
CA THR A 547 9.19 9.43 53.39
C THR A 547 9.05 10.82 53.98
N LYS A 548 9.30 11.89 53.19
CA LYS A 548 9.40 13.26 53.71
C LYS A 548 8.12 14.07 53.60
N CYS A 549 7.30 13.81 52.57
CA CYS A 549 6.21 14.69 52.18
C CYS A 549 4.80 14.07 52.32
N PHE A 550 4.69 12.81 52.74
CA PHE A 550 3.39 12.23 53.11
C PHE A 550 3.06 12.56 54.55
N ILE A 551 1.89 13.16 54.75
CA ILE A 551 1.34 13.46 56.07
C ILE A 551 0.50 12.26 56.53
N ALA A 552 0.83 11.73 57.71
CA ALA A 552 0.06 10.65 58.32
C ALA A 552 -1.42 11.04 58.50
N ALA A 553 -2.31 10.11 58.20
CA ALA A 553 -3.75 10.22 58.44
C ALA A 553 -4.02 10.78 59.84
N LYS A 554 -4.75 11.90 59.95
CA LYS A 554 -5.21 12.36 61.26
C LYS A 554 -6.24 11.36 61.80
N PRO A 555 -6.16 10.93 63.06
CA PRO A 555 -7.26 10.18 63.67
C PRO A 555 -8.52 11.04 63.64
N ALA A 556 -9.61 10.49 63.12
CA ALA A 556 -10.87 11.21 63.00
C ALA A 556 -11.36 11.66 64.39
N ALA A 557 -11.55 12.97 64.57
CA ALA A 557 -12.21 13.51 65.75
C ALA A 557 -13.74 13.31 65.60
N GLY A 558 -14.24 12.10 65.87
CA GLY A 558 -15.67 11.80 65.82
C GLY A 558 -16.00 10.33 65.96
N LYS A 559 -17.17 10.01 66.54
CA LYS A 559 -17.63 8.64 66.88
C LYS A 559 -17.95 7.73 65.68
N ASN A 560 -17.83 8.22 64.44
CA ASN A 560 -18.01 7.43 63.21
C ASN A 560 -16.68 7.46 62.45
N GLY A 561 -15.75 6.60 62.87
CA GLY A 561 -14.37 6.58 62.37
C GLY A 561 -14.28 6.15 60.91
N HIS A 562 -14.23 7.11 59.99
CA HIS A 562 -13.56 6.95 58.71
C HIS A 562 -12.17 7.56 58.84
N HIS A 563 -11.11 6.76 58.71
CA HIS A 563 -9.75 7.27 58.59
C HIS A 563 -9.66 8.14 57.32
N THR A 564 -9.14 9.36 57.41
CA THR A 564 -8.76 10.12 56.21
C THR A 564 -7.52 9.46 55.61
N ALA A 565 -7.50 9.21 54.30
CA ALA A 565 -6.29 8.70 53.63
C ALA A 565 -5.08 9.61 53.90
N ALA A 566 -3.86 9.06 53.82
CA ALA A 566 -2.64 9.88 53.86
C ALA A 566 -2.72 10.98 52.78
N GLN A 567 -2.19 12.17 53.06
CA GLN A 567 -2.21 13.30 52.12
C GLN A 567 -0.80 13.70 51.75
N LEU A 568 -0.58 14.01 50.46
CA LEU A 568 0.68 14.54 49.95
C LEU A 568 0.76 16.05 50.25
N ASP A 569 1.84 16.50 50.90
CA ASP A 569 2.10 17.93 51.10
C ASP A 569 2.76 18.53 49.85
N GLU A 570 1.95 19.17 49.00
CA GLU A 570 2.39 19.85 47.76
C GLU A 570 3.57 20.81 47.98
N LYS A 571 3.57 21.55 49.09
CA LYS A 571 4.63 22.53 49.38
C LYS A 571 5.93 21.84 49.78
N CYS A 572 5.82 20.72 50.51
CA CYS A 572 6.97 19.88 50.81
C CYS A 572 7.60 19.34 49.52
N VAL A 573 6.79 18.85 48.57
CA VAL A 573 7.30 18.33 47.29
C VAL A 573 8.00 19.43 46.49
N VAL A 574 7.38 20.62 46.37
CA VAL A 574 8.00 21.76 45.68
C VAL A 574 9.34 22.15 46.32
N ALA A 575 9.43 22.15 47.66
CA ALA A 575 10.68 22.42 48.37
C ALA A 575 11.72 21.29 48.19
N LEU A 576 11.28 20.03 48.13
CA LEU A 576 12.15 18.88 47.91
C LEU A 576 12.78 18.89 46.52
N LEU A 577 12.10 19.45 45.52
CA LEU A 577 12.67 19.63 44.17
C LEU A 577 13.85 20.61 44.13
N ASP A 578 13.99 21.46 45.15
CA ASP A 578 15.15 22.36 45.34
C ASP A 578 16.22 21.77 46.29
N ASP A 579 15.97 20.60 46.90
CA ASP A 579 16.92 19.94 47.80
C ASP A 579 18.15 19.42 47.02
N PRO A 580 19.39 19.80 47.39
CA PRO A 580 20.59 19.42 46.64
C PRO A 580 20.79 17.90 46.49
N ALA A 581 20.37 17.10 47.47
CA ALA A 581 20.50 15.64 47.36
C ALA A 581 19.46 15.06 46.39
N HIS A 582 18.25 15.61 46.37
CA HIS A 582 17.20 15.21 45.44
C HIS A 582 17.53 15.60 43.99
N VAL A 583 18.01 16.84 43.77
CA VAL A 583 18.52 17.29 42.46
C VAL A 583 19.68 16.40 41.99
N ARG A 584 20.63 16.12 42.88
CA ARG A 584 21.79 15.26 42.56
C ARG A 584 21.37 13.86 42.14
N LEU A 585 20.42 13.22 42.84
CA LEU A 585 19.90 11.90 42.46
C LEU A 585 19.34 11.88 41.04
N ARG A 586 18.56 12.90 40.67
CA ARG A 586 18.00 13.03 39.32
C ARG A 586 19.08 13.24 38.27
N THR A 587 20.04 14.14 38.52
CA THR A 587 21.14 14.42 37.59
C THR A 587 22.08 13.23 37.42
N GLU A 588 22.45 12.55 38.50
CA GLU A 588 23.29 11.35 38.45
C GLU A 588 22.55 10.18 37.76
N GLY A 589 21.24 10.05 37.98
CA GLY A 589 20.42 9.03 37.32
C GLY A 589 20.38 9.21 35.80
N LEU A 590 20.16 10.43 35.30
CA LEU A 590 20.22 10.71 33.87
C LEU A 590 21.61 10.47 33.30
N ALA A 591 22.66 10.94 33.97
CA ALA A 591 24.04 10.73 33.50
C ALA A 591 24.46 9.25 33.52
N ALA A 592 23.91 8.44 34.43
CA ALA A 592 24.13 7.00 34.45
C ALA A 592 23.38 6.32 33.30
N PHE A 593 22.13 6.70 33.04
CA PHE A 593 21.34 6.22 31.91
C PHE A 593 22.00 6.56 30.57
N ASP A 594 22.47 7.80 30.38
CA ASP A 594 23.12 8.28 29.15
C ASP A 594 24.36 7.44 28.78
N LYS A 595 25.05 6.85 29.77
CA LYS A 595 26.17 5.93 29.54
C LYS A 595 25.72 4.60 28.97
N GLU A 596 24.56 4.10 29.40
CA GLU A 596 24.01 2.83 28.91
C GLU A 596 23.51 2.93 27.46
N ILE A 597 23.04 4.12 27.05
CA ILE A 597 22.57 4.38 25.67
C ILE A 597 23.65 4.96 24.75
N ALA A 598 24.89 5.12 25.22
CA ALA A 598 25.96 5.80 24.48
C ALA A 598 26.28 5.17 23.11
N GLY A 599 26.00 3.87 22.94
CA GLY A 599 26.20 3.13 21.68
C GLY A 599 25.10 3.29 20.63
N LEU A 600 23.97 3.94 20.96
CA LEU A 600 22.87 4.17 20.02
C LEU A 600 23.16 5.35 19.09
N ALA A 601 22.34 5.55 18.05
CA ALA A 601 22.42 6.75 17.21
C ALA A 601 21.93 7.99 17.97
N GLU A 602 22.42 9.19 17.61
CA GLU A 602 22.15 10.42 18.36
C GLU A 602 20.67 10.73 18.55
N ASP A 603 19.83 10.51 17.54
CA ASP A 603 18.40 10.80 17.67
C ASP A 603 17.68 9.81 18.60
N TYR A 604 18.12 8.54 18.63
CA TYR A 604 17.67 7.58 19.64
C TYR A 604 18.13 7.97 21.04
N LYS A 605 19.35 8.49 21.19
CA LYS A 605 19.83 8.96 22.50
C LYS A 605 18.97 10.10 23.02
N LYS A 606 18.70 11.10 22.19
CA LYS A 606 17.83 12.23 22.56
C LYS A 606 16.43 11.76 22.95
N LEU A 607 15.84 10.88 22.14
CA LEU A 607 14.51 10.33 22.41
C LEU A 607 14.48 9.60 23.76
N LEU A 608 15.39 8.67 23.98
CA LEU A 608 15.45 7.90 25.24
C LEU A 608 15.83 8.76 26.45
N HIS A 609 16.68 9.79 26.25
CA HIS A 609 17.00 10.76 27.30
C HIS A 609 15.75 11.51 27.76
N GLU A 610 14.90 11.99 26.84
CA GLU A 610 13.66 12.68 27.22
C GLU A 610 12.64 11.73 27.88
N VAL A 611 12.58 10.46 27.49
CA VAL A 611 11.78 9.43 28.18
C VAL A 611 12.29 9.23 29.61
N ALA A 612 13.60 9.05 29.79
CA ALA A 612 14.22 8.87 31.09
C ALA A 612 14.07 10.11 31.98
N PHE A 613 14.19 11.31 31.40
CA PHE A 613 13.95 12.58 32.06
C PHE A 613 12.52 12.71 32.55
N THR A 614 11.57 12.38 31.67
CA THR A 614 10.14 12.41 31.99
C THR A 614 9.81 11.45 33.12
N ARG A 615 10.31 10.23 33.03
CA ARG A 615 10.18 9.22 34.08
C ARG A 615 10.69 9.70 35.43
N LEU A 616 11.94 10.18 35.50
CA LEU A 616 12.52 10.67 36.75
C LEU A 616 11.82 11.93 37.27
N ALA A 617 11.28 12.77 36.36
CA ALA A 617 10.48 13.93 36.74
C ALA A 617 9.20 13.51 37.48
N LEU A 618 8.49 12.51 36.96
CA LEU A 618 7.28 11.96 37.60
C LEU A 618 7.61 11.35 38.97
N GLN A 619 8.69 10.57 39.06
CA GLN A 619 9.11 9.97 40.34
C GLN A 619 9.65 11.00 41.35
N SER A 620 10.09 12.19 40.90
CA SER A 620 10.50 13.29 41.78
C SER A 620 9.35 14.06 42.42
N VAL A 621 8.13 13.91 41.87
CA VAL A 621 6.92 14.57 42.41
C VAL A 621 6.01 13.62 43.20
N GLY A 622 6.45 12.37 43.35
CA GLY A 622 5.75 11.28 44.03
C GLY A 622 4.79 10.56 43.09
N SER A 623 4.99 9.25 42.90
CA SER A 623 3.99 8.37 42.28
C SER A 623 2.97 7.94 43.33
N ASP A 624 1.77 7.57 42.88
CA ASP A 624 0.61 7.13 43.63
C ASP A 624 0.04 8.22 44.56
N ASN A 625 -0.21 9.41 44.00
CA ASN A 625 -0.83 10.49 44.77
C ASN A 625 -2.23 10.05 45.27
N PRO A 626 -2.50 10.03 46.58
CA PRO A 626 -3.80 9.63 47.13
C PRO A 626 -4.98 10.53 46.73
N ASP A 627 -4.72 11.67 46.07
CA ASP A 627 -5.72 12.49 45.39
C ASP A 627 -5.63 12.31 43.86
N ALA A 628 -6.39 11.33 43.35
CA ALA A 628 -6.50 10.95 41.94
C ALA A 628 -7.04 12.07 41.02
N PHE A 629 -7.45 13.24 41.56
CA PHE A 629 -7.93 14.36 40.75
C PHE A 629 -6.89 15.48 40.58
N ASN A 630 -5.73 15.41 41.24
CA ASN A 630 -4.76 16.51 41.26
C ASN A 630 -3.58 16.33 40.28
N GLY A 631 -3.55 15.26 39.48
CA GLY A 631 -2.56 15.07 38.41
C GLY A 631 -2.83 15.92 37.15
N PRO A 632 -1.82 16.14 36.28
CA PRO A 632 -2.00 16.73 34.96
C PRO A 632 -2.73 15.74 34.03
N ASN A 633 -3.39 16.26 32.99
CA ASN A 633 -3.77 15.39 31.89
C ASN A 633 -2.52 15.09 31.08
N ALA A 634 -2.29 13.82 30.74
CA ALA A 634 -1.13 13.47 29.97
C ALA A 634 -1.37 12.26 29.07
N SER A 635 -0.71 12.26 27.92
CA SER A 635 -0.73 11.16 26.97
C SER A 635 0.66 10.88 26.44
N ILE A 636 0.96 9.60 26.23
CA ILE A 636 2.14 9.14 25.49
C ILE A 636 1.67 8.40 24.26
N THR A 637 2.22 8.82 23.12
CA THR A 637 2.08 8.13 21.85
C THR A 637 3.43 7.59 21.46
N VAL A 638 3.50 6.30 21.17
CA VAL A 638 4.69 5.65 20.60
C VAL A 638 4.31 5.11 19.24
N ASP A 639 4.97 5.61 18.21
CA ASP A 639 4.85 5.10 16.85
C ASP A 639 6.16 4.47 16.40
N TYR A 640 6.09 3.33 15.72
CA TYR A 640 7.26 2.76 15.08
C TYR A 640 6.92 2.15 13.73
N ARG A 641 7.91 2.19 12.85
CA ARG A 641 7.85 1.60 11.53
C ARG A 641 8.88 0.49 11.39
N LEU A 642 8.38 -0.66 10.97
CA LEU A 642 9.17 -1.79 10.52
C LEU A 642 9.16 -1.75 8.99
N ASP A 643 10.32 -1.50 8.37
CA ASP A 643 10.49 -1.66 6.93
C ASP A 643 10.72 -3.13 6.52
N ASP A 644 10.92 -3.38 5.24
CA ASP A 644 11.09 -4.75 4.71
C ASP A 644 12.23 -5.50 5.40
N LYS A 645 13.32 -4.79 5.72
CA LYS A 645 14.48 -5.35 6.43
C LYS A 645 14.19 -5.60 7.90
N ALA A 646 13.49 -4.68 8.56
CA ALA A 646 13.03 -4.85 9.94
C ALA A 646 12.09 -6.04 10.07
N LEU A 647 11.17 -6.22 9.11
CA LEU A 647 10.27 -7.36 9.03
C LEU A 647 11.04 -8.66 8.74
N GLU A 648 12.07 -8.65 7.91
CA GLU A 648 12.97 -9.80 7.71
C GLU A 648 13.64 -10.19 9.04
N VAL A 649 14.17 -9.22 9.79
CA VAL A 649 14.79 -9.47 11.11
C VAL A 649 13.77 -9.96 12.14
N LEU A 650 12.60 -9.34 12.20
CA LEU A 650 11.53 -9.71 13.12
C LEU A 650 11.04 -11.13 12.84
N THR A 651 10.77 -11.42 11.56
CA THR A 651 10.22 -12.71 11.17
C THR A 651 11.23 -13.80 11.34
N ALA A 652 12.55 -13.53 11.29
CA ALA A 652 13.63 -14.47 11.61
C ALA A 652 13.68 -14.92 13.09
N ARG A 653 12.94 -14.27 13.99
CA ARG A 653 12.93 -14.62 15.42
C ARG A 653 12.15 -15.89 15.72
N THR A 654 12.55 -16.60 16.77
CA THR A 654 11.87 -17.82 17.21
C THR A 654 10.72 -17.53 18.17
N LYS A 655 9.85 -18.53 18.33
CA LYS A 655 8.79 -18.55 19.35
C LYS A 655 9.33 -18.24 20.75
N GLU A 656 10.46 -18.82 21.12
CA GLU A 656 11.09 -18.68 22.43
C GLU A 656 11.65 -17.27 22.63
N GLN A 657 12.22 -16.67 21.58
CA GLN A 657 12.69 -15.28 21.63
C GLN A 657 11.53 -14.31 21.85
N TYR A 658 10.41 -14.50 21.16
CA TYR A 658 9.20 -13.70 21.39
C TYR A 658 8.65 -13.92 22.80
N ARG A 659 8.51 -15.18 23.25
CA ARG A 659 8.05 -15.50 24.60
C ARG A 659 8.92 -14.84 25.67
N ALA A 660 10.25 -14.83 25.48
CA ALA A 660 11.18 -14.18 26.39
C ALA A 660 11.00 -12.65 26.40
N ALA A 661 10.85 -12.02 25.23
CA ALA A 661 10.59 -10.58 25.12
C ALA A 661 9.26 -10.19 25.80
N LEU A 662 8.19 -10.96 25.57
CA LEU A 662 6.88 -10.75 26.19
C LEU A 662 6.95 -10.92 27.72
N ARG A 663 7.64 -11.96 28.20
CA ARG A 663 7.83 -12.19 29.64
C ARG A 663 8.58 -11.04 30.30
N GLU A 664 9.63 -10.53 29.65
CA GLU A 664 10.43 -9.42 30.20
C GLU A 664 9.64 -8.11 30.21
N TYR A 665 8.85 -7.85 29.16
CA TYR A 665 7.91 -6.74 29.11
C TYR A 665 6.89 -6.82 30.25
N LEU A 666 6.21 -7.97 30.42
CA LEU A 666 5.20 -8.14 31.47
C LEU A 666 5.81 -8.04 32.87
N ALA A 667 6.99 -8.60 33.08
CA ALA A 667 7.69 -8.48 34.36
C ALA A 667 8.07 -7.04 34.67
N THR A 668 8.29 -6.21 33.66
CA THR A 668 8.60 -4.79 33.81
C THR A 668 7.36 -3.98 34.19
N VAL A 669 6.26 -4.12 33.44
CA VAL A 669 5.04 -3.32 33.67
C VAL A 669 4.16 -3.84 34.83
N GLN A 670 4.38 -5.06 35.33
CA GLN A 670 3.66 -5.58 36.51
C GLN A 670 4.41 -5.40 37.82
N MET A 671 5.66 -4.97 37.78
CA MET A 671 6.47 -4.87 38.98
C MET A 671 5.99 -3.69 39.82
N ASP A 672 5.52 -3.97 41.03
CA ASP A 672 5.24 -2.93 42.02
C ASP A 672 6.54 -2.18 42.35
N ARG A 673 6.61 -0.92 41.92
CA ARG A 673 7.78 -0.05 42.08
C ARG A 673 8.03 0.30 43.55
N ILE A 674 6.98 0.39 44.37
CA ILE A 674 7.08 0.70 45.80
C ILE A 674 7.72 -0.46 46.54
N ASP A 675 7.25 -1.68 46.29
CA ASP A 675 7.78 -2.87 46.93
C ASP A 675 9.19 -3.19 46.42
N ASN A 676 9.53 -2.86 45.16
CA ASN A 676 10.90 -2.92 44.66
C ASN A 676 11.79 -1.89 45.37
N ALA A 677 11.36 -0.63 45.45
CA ALA A 677 12.10 0.43 46.13
C ALA A 677 12.40 0.12 47.61
N ARG A 678 11.52 -0.66 48.26
CA ARG A 678 11.67 -1.12 49.65
C ARG A 678 12.45 -2.44 49.78
N GLY A 679 12.91 -3.02 48.67
CA GLY A 679 13.64 -4.29 48.64
C GLY A 679 12.78 -5.51 48.98
N LYS A 680 11.45 -5.40 48.88
CA LYS A 680 10.50 -6.48 49.20
C LYS A 680 10.22 -7.41 48.02
N THR A 681 10.37 -6.92 46.79
CA THR A 681 10.31 -7.72 45.56
C THR A 681 11.57 -7.52 44.71
N THR A 682 11.89 -8.51 43.88
CA THR A 682 13.01 -8.45 42.92
C THR A 682 12.50 -8.69 41.50
N LYS A 683 13.28 -8.32 40.48
CA LYS A 683 12.91 -8.62 39.08
C LYS A 683 12.75 -10.12 38.83
N GLU A 684 13.55 -10.96 39.48
CA GLU A 684 13.40 -12.42 39.43
C GLU A 684 12.12 -12.90 40.12
N ALA A 685 11.64 -12.19 41.15
CA ALA A 685 10.33 -12.46 41.73
C ALA A 685 9.22 -12.06 40.74
N ALA A 686 9.27 -10.84 40.17
CA ALA A 686 8.29 -10.38 39.18
C ALA A 686 8.21 -11.31 37.95
N ARG A 687 9.34 -11.79 37.43
CA ARG A 687 9.39 -12.78 36.34
C ARG A 687 8.73 -14.11 36.75
N ARG A 688 8.94 -14.57 37.99
CA ARG A 688 8.29 -15.78 38.51
C ARG A 688 6.80 -15.59 38.70
N ASP A 689 6.35 -14.41 39.12
CA ASP A 689 4.93 -14.09 39.27
C ASP A 689 4.23 -14.06 37.91
N VAL A 690 4.87 -13.47 36.89
CA VAL A 690 4.41 -13.52 35.50
C VAL A 690 4.30 -14.97 35.00
N ASP A 691 5.32 -15.80 35.23
CA ASP A 691 5.25 -17.22 34.84
C ASP A 691 4.12 -17.96 35.58
N ALA A 692 3.94 -17.68 36.88
CA ALA A 692 2.88 -18.31 37.68
C ALA A 692 1.48 -17.86 37.22
N LYS A 693 1.32 -16.59 36.85
CA LYS A 693 0.04 -15.98 36.48
C LYS A 693 -0.36 -16.28 35.03
N TRP A 694 0.59 -16.23 34.10
CA TRP A 694 0.30 -16.18 32.65
C TRP A 694 1.11 -17.14 31.78
N SER A 695 1.80 -18.16 32.33
CA SER A 695 2.61 -19.07 31.50
C SER A 695 1.86 -19.66 30.30
N ARG A 696 0.59 -20.05 30.47
CA ARG A 696 -0.24 -20.56 29.37
C ARG A 696 -0.54 -19.49 28.30
N ASP A 697 -0.83 -18.27 28.72
CA ASP A 697 -1.15 -17.16 27.82
C ASP A 697 0.12 -16.67 27.08
N LEU A 698 1.27 -16.66 27.76
CA LEU A 698 2.58 -16.44 27.14
C LEU A 698 2.85 -17.44 26.02
N ASP A 699 2.60 -18.73 26.26
CA ASP A 699 2.78 -19.78 25.26
C ASP A 699 1.78 -19.65 24.10
N ALA A 700 0.56 -19.19 24.37
CA ALA A 700 -0.47 -18.93 23.38
C ALA A 700 -0.09 -17.76 22.45
N LEU A 701 0.29 -16.60 23.01
CA LEU A 701 0.75 -15.46 22.22
C LEU A 701 2.02 -15.81 21.42
N ALA A 702 2.97 -16.53 22.02
CA ALA A 702 4.16 -16.97 21.31
C ALA A 702 3.82 -17.95 20.18
N GLY A 703 2.81 -18.82 20.36
CA GLY A 703 2.29 -19.67 19.29
C GLY A 703 1.62 -18.88 18.17
N VAL A 704 0.90 -17.80 18.49
CA VAL A 704 0.35 -16.87 17.50
C VAL A 704 1.46 -16.17 16.73
N PHE A 705 2.48 -15.65 17.42
CA PHE A 705 3.66 -15.06 16.79
C PHE A 705 4.30 -16.02 15.78
N ASP A 706 4.65 -17.23 16.22
CA ASP A 706 5.29 -18.26 15.39
C ASP A 706 4.48 -18.58 14.14
N LYS A 707 3.16 -18.79 14.29
CA LYS A 707 2.25 -19.03 13.17
C LYS A 707 2.23 -17.89 12.16
N GLN A 708 2.18 -16.64 12.64
CA GLN A 708 2.05 -15.46 11.79
C GLN A 708 3.36 -15.12 11.07
N VAL A 709 4.52 -15.23 11.75
CA VAL A 709 5.82 -15.02 11.09
C VAL A 709 6.11 -16.10 10.04
N LYS A 710 5.70 -17.35 10.28
CA LYS A 710 5.76 -18.42 9.26
C LYS A 710 4.94 -18.04 8.03
N ALA A 711 3.69 -17.60 8.21
CA ALA A 711 2.84 -17.18 7.09
C ALA A 711 3.45 -16.02 6.28
N TYR A 712 4.08 -15.05 6.95
CA TYR A 712 4.80 -13.97 6.26
C TYR A 712 6.00 -14.48 5.46
N ARG A 713 6.85 -15.33 6.06
CA ARG A 713 8.05 -15.88 5.41
C ARG A 713 7.70 -16.68 4.16
N LEU A 714 6.64 -17.49 4.18
CA LEU A 714 6.20 -18.27 3.01
C LEU A 714 5.92 -17.39 1.78
N ILE A 715 5.30 -16.24 1.98
CA ILE A 715 5.02 -15.28 0.90
C ILE A 715 6.35 -14.64 0.44
N GLN A 716 7.20 -14.21 1.38
CA GLN A 716 8.49 -13.57 1.08
C GLN A 716 9.44 -14.50 0.30
N GLU A 717 9.52 -15.77 0.68
CA GLU A 717 10.35 -16.77 0.00
C GLU A 717 9.88 -17.02 -1.43
N ALA A 718 8.57 -17.17 -1.64
CA ALA A 718 8.00 -17.33 -2.97
C ALA A 718 8.30 -16.14 -3.89
N GLU A 719 8.21 -14.90 -3.37
CA GLU A 719 8.56 -13.70 -4.13
C GLU A 719 10.04 -13.67 -4.53
N ARG A 720 10.93 -14.04 -3.62
CA ARG A 720 12.38 -14.11 -3.88
C ARG A 720 12.75 -15.12 -4.97
N LEU A 721 11.98 -16.19 -5.12
CA LEU A 721 12.20 -17.21 -6.14
C LEU A 721 11.72 -16.80 -7.54
N VAL A 722 10.84 -15.80 -7.68
CA VAL A 722 10.28 -15.44 -9.00
C VAL A 722 11.36 -15.11 -10.04
N PRO A 723 12.33 -14.20 -9.79
CA PRO A 723 13.35 -13.90 -10.79
C PRO A 723 14.23 -15.12 -11.13
N GLN A 724 14.55 -15.94 -10.12
CA GLN A 724 15.40 -17.12 -10.27
C GLN A 724 14.72 -18.19 -11.14
N VAL A 725 13.45 -18.46 -10.89
CA VAL A 725 12.64 -19.49 -11.56
C VAL A 725 12.28 -19.10 -12.99
N LEU A 726 12.19 -17.80 -13.28
CA LEU A 726 11.95 -17.30 -14.64
C LEU A 726 13.23 -17.20 -15.48
N ALA A 727 14.43 -17.31 -14.88
CA ALA A 727 15.71 -17.50 -15.57
C ALA A 727 15.95 -16.58 -16.79
N GLY A 728 15.70 -15.28 -16.63
CA GLY A 728 15.88 -14.27 -17.70
C GLY A 728 14.72 -14.13 -18.70
N LYS A 729 13.63 -14.88 -18.53
CA LYS A 729 12.37 -14.64 -19.27
C LYS A 729 11.78 -13.29 -18.85
N ARG A 730 11.38 -12.48 -19.84
CA ARG A 730 10.90 -11.11 -19.59
C ARG A 730 9.43 -11.09 -19.20
N TYR A 731 9.11 -10.18 -18.28
CA TYR A 731 7.75 -9.87 -17.85
C TYR A 731 7.63 -8.36 -17.67
N SER A 732 6.43 -7.82 -17.91
CA SER A 732 6.20 -6.37 -18.01
C SER A 732 5.46 -5.79 -16.80
N THR A 733 5.04 -6.67 -15.89
CA THR A 733 4.07 -6.40 -14.83
C THR A 733 4.47 -7.12 -13.54
N TYR A 734 4.13 -6.57 -12.38
CA TYR A 734 4.39 -7.18 -11.09
C TYR A 734 3.75 -8.56 -10.90
N PRO A 735 4.37 -9.44 -10.10
CA PRO A 735 3.73 -10.68 -9.69
C PRO A 735 2.41 -10.46 -8.95
N LEU A 736 1.39 -11.25 -9.29
CA LEU A 736 0.12 -11.33 -8.56
C LEU A 736 -0.09 -12.73 -8.01
N GLY A 737 -0.64 -12.81 -6.81
CA GLY A 737 -1.01 -14.03 -6.12
C GLY A 737 -2.43 -14.46 -6.48
N VAL A 738 -2.61 -15.73 -6.82
CA VAL A 738 -3.91 -16.39 -6.95
C VAL A 738 -4.14 -17.25 -5.70
N ARG A 739 -5.13 -16.86 -4.90
CA ARG A 739 -5.55 -17.57 -3.68
C ARG A 739 -6.86 -18.29 -3.93
N PHE A 740 -6.99 -19.52 -3.43
CA PHE A 740 -8.24 -20.27 -3.50
C PHE A 740 -8.33 -21.29 -2.35
N SER A 741 -9.54 -21.77 -2.05
CA SER A 741 -9.81 -22.78 -1.02
C SER A 741 -10.17 -24.12 -1.66
N VAL A 742 -9.73 -25.24 -1.07
CA VAL A 742 -10.09 -26.59 -1.51
C VAL A 742 -11.08 -27.23 -0.54
N ASP A 743 -12.26 -26.63 -0.43
CA ASP A 743 -13.35 -27.21 0.34
C ASP A 743 -14.13 -28.19 -0.52
N GLY A 744 -14.04 -29.50 -0.21
CA GLY A 744 -14.97 -30.57 -0.62
C GLY A 744 -15.25 -30.71 -2.12
N ASP A 745 -15.96 -29.75 -2.69
CA ASP A 745 -16.37 -29.61 -4.09
C ASP A 745 -15.41 -28.69 -4.88
N LEU A 746 -14.73 -29.27 -5.89
CA LEU A 746 -13.82 -28.57 -6.80
C LEU A 746 -14.49 -27.37 -7.51
N ALA A 747 -15.80 -27.39 -7.73
CA ALA A 747 -16.50 -26.26 -8.32
C ALA A 747 -16.48 -25.03 -7.40
N LYS A 748 -16.67 -25.24 -6.08
CA LYS A 748 -16.60 -24.16 -5.08
C LYS A 748 -15.19 -23.60 -4.92
N SER A 749 -14.17 -24.42 -5.16
CA SER A 749 -12.78 -23.99 -5.14
C SER A 749 -12.47 -22.92 -6.17
N TYR A 750 -12.99 -23.05 -7.40
CA TYR A 750 -12.80 -22.03 -8.44
C TYR A 750 -13.52 -20.71 -8.12
N GLU A 751 -14.72 -20.76 -7.53
CA GLU A 751 -15.47 -19.56 -7.14
C GLU A 751 -14.83 -18.80 -5.95
N SER A 752 -14.07 -19.51 -5.12
CA SER A 752 -13.27 -18.90 -4.05
C SER A 752 -12.02 -18.20 -4.56
N ALA A 753 -11.62 -18.39 -5.82
CA ALA A 753 -10.36 -17.88 -6.34
C ALA A 753 -10.33 -16.34 -6.37
N VAL A 754 -9.26 -15.73 -5.86
CA VAL A 754 -9.05 -14.28 -5.82
C VAL A 754 -7.64 -13.95 -6.30
N LEU A 755 -7.53 -12.88 -7.08
CA LEU A 755 -6.26 -12.31 -7.54
C LEU A 755 -5.88 -11.11 -6.66
N GLU A 756 -4.69 -11.13 -6.06
CA GLU A 756 -4.20 -10.12 -5.11
C GLU A 756 -2.71 -9.77 -5.38
N SER A 757 -2.22 -8.61 -4.94
CA SER A 757 -0.77 -8.32 -5.00
C SER A 757 -0.05 -9.15 -3.94
N THR A 758 1.04 -9.81 -4.32
CA THR A 758 1.85 -10.56 -3.37
C THR A 758 2.53 -9.66 -2.33
N SER A 759 2.94 -8.45 -2.73
CA SER A 759 3.48 -7.46 -1.77
C SER A 759 2.38 -6.97 -0.81
N GLY A 760 1.16 -6.76 -1.33
CA GLY A 760 -0.01 -6.46 -0.51
C GLY A 760 -0.39 -7.63 0.43
N ASP A 761 -0.14 -8.86 0.01
CA ASP A 761 -0.29 -10.06 0.85
C ASP A 761 0.71 -10.07 1.99
N ARG A 762 1.98 -9.70 1.74
CA ARG A 762 2.98 -9.55 2.79
C ARG A 762 2.63 -8.43 3.77
N ALA A 763 2.22 -7.26 3.28
CA ALA A 763 1.79 -6.17 4.14
C ALA A 763 0.56 -6.56 4.98
N ARG A 764 -0.42 -7.27 4.42
CA ARG A 764 -1.55 -7.81 5.16
C ARG A 764 -1.16 -8.90 6.15
N ALA A 765 -0.18 -9.75 5.82
CA ALA A 765 0.35 -10.75 6.75
C ALA A 765 1.09 -10.08 7.93
N ALA A 766 1.89 -9.04 7.67
CA ALA A 766 2.53 -8.24 8.71
C ALA A 766 1.50 -7.52 9.58
N ALA A 767 0.43 -7.00 8.98
CA ALA A 767 -0.68 -6.42 9.72
C ALA A 767 -1.44 -7.46 10.57
N SER A 768 -1.72 -8.63 10.00
CA SER A 768 -2.39 -9.75 10.67
C SER A 768 -1.58 -10.31 11.83
N LEU A 769 -0.23 -10.24 11.76
CA LEU A 769 0.65 -10.55 12.88
C LEU A 769 0.30 -9.67 14.10
N PHE A 770 0.24 -8.35 13.92
CA PHE A 770 -0.13 -7.44 15.01
C PHE A 770 -1.57 -7.68 15.49
N ASP A 771 -2.53 -7.74 14.57
CA ASP A 771 -3.95 -7.89 14.92
C ASP A 771 -4.23 -9.20 15.69
N ALA A 772 -3.56 -10.29 15.33
CA ALA A 772 -3.70 -11.56 16.01
C ALA A 772 -3.06 -11.55 17.40
N LEU A 773 -1.91 -10.89 17.56
CA LEU A 773 -1.28 -10.70 18.86
C LEU A 773 -2.13 -9.82 19.77
N TYR A 774 -2.63 -8.70 19.28
CA TYR A 774 -3.55 -7.81 19.98
C TYR A 774 -4.82 -8.55 20.44
N LYS A 775 -5.40 -9.37 19.58
CA LYS A 775 -6.59 -10.15 19.94
C LYS A 775 -6.30 -11.19 21.03
N GLU A 776 -5.12 -11.81 20.99
CA GLU A 776 -4.75 -12.83 21.97
C GLU A 776 -4.29 -12.20 23.30
N SER A 777 -3.79 -10.96 23.30
CA SER A 777 -3.38 -10.23 24.52
C SER A 777 -4.52 -9.87 25.47
N ASP A 778 -5.78 -9.84 25.01
CA ASP A 778 -6.99 -9.65 25.86
C ASP A 778 -7.07 -10.66 27.03
N ARG A 779 -6.35 -11.78 26.94
CA ARG A 779 -6.24 -12.77 28.02
C ARG A 779 -5.28 -12.35 29.14
N ILE A 780 -4.44 -11.36 28.90
CA ILE A 780 -3.41 -10.86 29.80
C ILE A 780 -3.84 -9.48 30.30
N ASN A 781 -4.42 -9.46 31.50
CA ASN A 781 -4.74 -8.21 32.20
C ASN A 781 -3.46 -7.58 32.81
N ALA A 782 -2.61 -7.02 31.95
CA ALA A 782 -1.41 -6.28 32.32
C ALA A 782 -1.74 -4.84 32.80
N ALA A 783 -0.74 -4.11 33.28
CA ALA A 783 -0.91 -2.73 33.75
C ALA A 783 -1.16 -1.75 32.58
N LEU A 784 -0.52 -2.03 31.44
CA LEU A 784 -0.85 -1.40 30.16
C LEU A 784 -1.85 -2.24 29.36
N PHE A 785 -2.50 -1.59 28.40
CA PHE A 785 -3.52 -2.17 27.53
C PHE A 785 -2.98 -3.21 26.55
N ASP A 786 -3.89 -4.00 25.99
CA ASP A 786 -3.63 -5.10 25.04
C ASP A 786 -2.74 -4.68 23.87
N GLU A 787 -2.95 -3.50 23.29
CA GLU A 787 -2.15 -2.97 22.18
C GLU A 787 -0.67 -2.77 22.55
N HIS A 788 -0.38 -2.40 23.79
CA HIS A 788 0.99 -2.25 24.28
C HIS A 788 1.63 -3.62 24.51
N THR A 789 0.86 -4.58 25.02
CA THR A 789 1.26 -5.98 25.19
C THR A 789 1.58 -6.66 23.86
N ALA A 790 0.92 -6.27 22.77
CA ALA A 790 1.26 -6.72 21.42
C ALA A 790 2.43 -5.94 20.80
N ALA A 791 2.50 -4.61 21.00
CA ALA A 791 3.45 -3.73 20.31
C ALA A 791 4.89 -3.82 20.85
N PHE A 792 5.08 -3.64 22.16
CA PHE A 792 6.42 -3.51 22.73
C PHE A 792 7.30 -4.76 22.61
N PRO A 793 6.78 -5.99 22.77
CA PRO A 793 7.56 -7.20 22.50
C PRO A 793 8.01 -7.31 21.04
N LEU A 794 7.20 -6.86 20.08
CA LEU A 794 7.61 -6.82 18.66
C LEU A 794 8.74 -5.80 18.44
N LEU A 795 8.61 -4.61 19.02
CA LEU A 795 9.66 -3.58 18.94
C LEU A 795 10.99 -4.09 19.54
N ALA A 796 10.94 -4.80 20.67
CA ALA A 796 12.12 -5.35 21.36
C ALA A 796 12.89 -6.39 20.54
N LEU A 797 12.23 -7.03 19.57
CA LEU A 797 12.84 -8.05 18.72
C LEU A 797 13.62 -7.48 17.53
N VAL A 798 13.47 -6.19 17.25
CA VAL A 798 14.10 -5.52 16.11
C VAL A 798 15.19 -4.55 16.59
N PRO A 799 16.43 -4.65 16.07
CA PRO A 799 17.49 -3.72 16.43
C PRO A 799 17.14 -2.26 16.09
N PRO A 800 17.48 -1.27 16.94
CA PRO A 800 17.15 0.14 16.70
C PRO A 800 17.68 0.69 15.36
N LYS A 801 18.79 0.17 14.85
CA LYS A 801 19.34 0.56 13.55
C LYS A 801 18.42 0.25 12.35
N ASN A 802 17.41 -0.63 12.52
CA ASN A 802 16.47 -1.04 11.49
C ASN A 802 15.06 -0.47 11.70
N VAL A 803 14.83 0.35 12.72
CA VAL A 803 13.51 0.87 13.07
C VAL A 803 13.46 2.38 12.80
N GLN A 804 12.28 2.91 12.53
CA GLN A 804 11.96 4.32 12.73
C GLN A 804 11.01 4.41 13.92
N LEU A 805 11.23 5.35 14.82
CA LEU A 805 10.50 5.50 16.08
C LEU A 805 10.12 6.97 16.29
N GLY A 806 8.85 7.24 16.56
CA GLY A 806 8.33 8.51 17.02
C GLY A 806 7.81 8.40 18.45
N LEU A 807 7.89 9.52 19.16
CA LEU A 807 7.41 9.70 20.51
C LEU A 807 6.73 11.05 20.62
N ASP A 808 5.48 11.07 21.08
CA ASP A 808 4.76 12.29 21.42
C ASP A 808 4.20 12.17 22.84
N ILE A 809 4.77 12.95 23.77
CA ILE A 809 4.28 13.10 25.13
C ILE A 809 3.56 14.45 25.19
N LYS A 810 2.25 14.43 25.42
CA LYS A 810 1.44 15.65 25.64
C LYS A 810 1.08 15.75 27.10
N THR A 811 1.19 16.95 27.65
CA THR A 811 0.93 17.21 29.07
C THR A 811 0.24 18.56 29.26
N ASP A 812 -0.77 18.59 30.13
CA ASP A 812 -1.39 19.83 30.61
C ASP A 812 -1.08 20.04 32.09
N THR A 813 0.00 20.78 32.33
CA THR A 813 0.49 21.10 33.69
C THR A 813 -0.03 22.44 34.20
N LYS A 814 -1.02 23.07 33.54
CA LYS A 814 -1.57 24.35 34.01
C LYS A 814 -2.40 24.14 35.28
N SER A 815 -2.06 24.86 36.34
CA SER A 815 -2.87 24.91 37.57
C SER A 815 -4.20 25.62 37.29
N THR A 816 -5.27 25.13 37.90
CA THR A 816 -6.60 25.74 37.87
C THR A 816 -6.98 26.20 39.28
N PHE A 817 -8.13 26.87 39.44
CA PHE A 817 -8.62 27.25 40.77
C PHE A 817 -8.84 26.04 41.70
N TRP A 818 -9.11 24.86 41.13
CA TRP A 818 -9.43 23.64 41.86
C TRP A 818 -8.27 22.63 41.93
N GLN A 819 -7.21 22.80 41.14
CA GLN A 819 -6.09 21.84 41.04
C GLN A 819 -4.75 22.57 41.02
N ASN A 820 -3.85 22.21 41.94
CA ASN A 820 -2.51 22.78 42.00
C ASN A 820 -1.49 21.81 41.37
N ARG A 821 -0.92 22.23 40.24
CA ARG A 821 0.06 21.44 39.45
C ARG A 821 1.47 22.03 39.47
N GLU A 822 1.76 22.91 40.44
CA GLU A 822 3.07 23.58 40.58
C GLU A 822 4.24 22.59 40.66
N ARG A 823 4.08 21.46 41.34
CA ARG A 823 5.13 20.42 41.44
C ARG A 823 5.56 19.87 40.08
N PHE A 824 4.61 19.65 39.16
CA PHE A 824 4.91 19.15 37.81
C PHE A 824 5.63 20.19 36.96
N GLN A 825 5.23 21.47 37.06
CA GLN A 825 5.92 22.57 36.40
C GLN A 825 7.36 22.71 36.92
N LYS A 826 7.54 22.65 38.24
CA LYS A 826 8.85 22.75 38.90
C LYS A 826 9.75 21.56 38.54
N ALA A 827 9.20 20.36 38.43
CA ALA A 827 9.90 19.17 37.96
C ALA A 827 10.22 19.21 36.45
N SER A 828 9.81 20.27 35.74
CA SER A 828 9.99 20.45 34.29
C SER A 828 9.27 19.40 33.44
N PHE A 829 8.13 18.89 33.91
CA PHE A 829 7.27 18.01 33.13
C PHE A 829 6.61 18.81 32.01
N ARG A 830 6.92 18.45 30.75
CA ARG A 830 6.57 19.23 29.55
C ARG A 830 6.16 18.31 28.41
N SER A 831 5.47 18.88 27.43
CA SER A 831 5.18 18.16 26.20
C SER A 831 6.44 18.06 25.33
N VAL A 832 6.64 16.93 24.66
CA VAL A 832 7.78 16.68 23.78
C VAL A 832 7.36 15.80 22.63
N ALA A 833 7.79 16.17 21.42
CA ALA A 833 7.62 15.36 20.21
C ALA A 833 8.99 15.14 19.59
N LEU A 834 9.38 13.88 19.42
CA LEU A 834 10.68 13.48 18.89
C LEU A 834 10.52 12.32 17.92
N ALA A 835 11.45 12.23 16.97
CA ALA A 835 11.57 11.12 16.06
C ALA A 835 13.03 10.67 15.97
N ALA A 836 13.23 9.38 15.76
CA ALA A 836 14.51 8.75 15.53
C ALA A 836 14.41 7.79 14.34
N GLN A 837 15.42 7.79 13.48
CA GLN A 837 15.52 6.88 12.35
C GLN A 837 16.80 6.08 12.42
N GLY A 838 16.68 4.75 12.33
CA GLY A 838 17.81 3.85 12.27
C GLY A 838 18.63 4.02 10.99
N SER A 839 19.95 3.88 11.09
CA SER A 839 20.88 4.05 9.96
C SER A 839 20.67 3.07 8.80
N GLU A 840 20.03 1.94 9.08
CA GLU A 840 19.69 0.92 8.09
C GLU A 840 18.19 0.89 7.78
N SER A 841 17.41 1.85 8.30
CA SER A 841 15.99 1.94 8.00
C SER A 841 15.78 2.55 6.61
N SER A 842 15.27 1.73 5.69
CA SER A 842 14.90 2.11 4.33
C SER A 842 13.38 2.18 4.25
N ILE A 843 12.89 3.38 4.57
CA ILE A 843 11.48 3.66 4.54
C ILE A 843 11.03 3.65 3.07
N ILE A 844 9.96 2.93 2.74
CA ILE A 844 9.24 3.14 1.48
C ILE A 844 8.75 4.59 1.54
N SER A 845 9.55 5.49 0.97
CA SER A 845 9.15 6.85 0.66
C SER A 845 8.07 6.68 -0.38
N ALA A 846 6.84 6.98 0.00
CA ALA A 846 5.72 6.92 -0.93
C ALA A 846 5.84 7.97 -2.05
N GLY A 847 6.98 8.68 -2.21
CA GLY A 847 7.23 9.69 -3.24
C GLY A 847 6.27 10.89 -3.23
N MET A 848 5.23 10.85 -2.41
CA MET A 848 4.09 11.77 -2.39
C MET A 848 3.42 11.85 -0.99
N PHE A 849 3.69 10.93 -0.07
CA PHE A 849 3.21 11.02 1.32
C PHE A 849 4.34 11.39 2.26
N ASP A 850 4.29 12.62 2.72
CA ASP A 850 4.81 13.00 4.01
C ASP A 850 3.89 12.35 5.07
N LEU A 851 4.26 11.15 5.53
CA LEU A 851 3.48 10.41 6.53
C LEU A 851 3.37 11.20 7.85
N ASP A 852 4.32 12.09 8.15
CA ASP A 852 4.25 13.00 9.30
C ASP A 852 3.06 13.98 9.17
N ARG A 853 2.63 14.32 7.93
CA ARG A 853 1.39 15.09 7.69
C ARG A 853 0.12 14.27 7.79
N VAL A 854 0.18 12.96 7.53
CA VAL A 854 -0.96 12.06 7.80
C VAL A 854 -1.14 11.92 9.32
N ILE A 855 -0.02 11.86 10.05
CA ILE A 855 0.07 11.82 11.51
C ILE A 855 -0.41 13.12 12.15
N ALA A 856 -0.05 14.30 11.60
CA ALA A 856 -0.47 15.60 12.13
C ALA A 856 -1.88 16.07 11.69
N GLY A 857 -2.54 15.32 10.79
CA GLY A 857 -3.88 15.60 10.27
C GLY A 857 -4.99 14.73 10.88
N GLN A 858 -4.64 13.91 11.88
CA GLN A 858 -5.53 13.32 12.89
C GLN A 858 -5.63 14.29 14.07
#